data_AF-A0A661NTW4-F1
#
_entry.id   AF-A0A661NTW4-F1
#
_cell.length_a   1.000
_cell.length_b   1.000
_cell.length_c   1.000
_cell.angle_alpha   90.00
_cell.angle_beta   90.00
_cell.angle_gamma   90.00
#
_symmetry.space_group_name_H-M   'P 1'
#
loop_
_entity.id
_entity.type
_entity.pdbx_description
1 polymer ?
#
loop_
_entity_poly.entity_id
_entity_poly.type
_entity_poly.pdbx_seq_one_letter_code
_entity_poly.pdbx_strand_id
1 'polypeptide(L)'
;MPVALASVFFPLFVGACGGDDALTDAAVDAPVDGAVDAGVTIVALPEAVVAPSLLPCPTGWQEVSDGAGQASCDPWPATGAVDCPTGEAHFPGAPGCTTVGAACPTGAFASGMPAGTVFVDRAASAGGDGTESTPFVTIAEARAVLPATGGVVALARGAYDEEVRVESGELTIVGACTAETSLTRTAGDAPRAIVSARGGQLTMRNVRIFGAEIGVASVVDATSLLTLEGVQIDDTKVSGAIALDGGRLVMRDSAVRDTALGTGTSESGRAFQVLDAAEIVLERVVIERVRDLAFYVARASTSMTDVAIRGVAPTASGDKGRALEVLGGATVTLSRVVIEDVYDVALLVGQEGTSLTAEDLLVRRVAPSIPAESGRGLEVVSGAHAAVTRAVFDECSQTAVFLSGAGATAGLTDVVVSRTRPNADGTSGRGCQLVGGAAATFDRVVFDSNYDVAVFVNEGSTLDATDLTVTRTGSEMATGQDGSGMAVQFGSTVTLTRALLSENRSHGIFVDGEGTVVSGSDITVRDTRGWEVGGVGGVGIGVQHGASLTLTRSLLERNREVGVLGHHNGTTITLTDATVRDTLNSGCFEAGACDVRSAGLAAISGAHLGAERFLVTGGAFAGVQLALGGEMDLYQGEVRGHLIGAAVGTGGFDVARISDEVAYHDNETNLDATELPVPGAGDPIMGSGS
;
A
#
# COMPACT_ATOMS: atom_id res chain seq x y z
N MET A 1 7.59 -10.50 17.02
CA MET A 1 9.01 -10.90 16.96
C MET A 1 9.42 -10.76 15.51
N PRO A 2 10.50 -10.04 15.16
CA PRO A 2 10.96 -10.01 13.78
C PRO A 2 11.48 -11.40 13.44
N VAL A 3 10.79 -12.12 12.56
CA VAL A 3 11.34 -13.30 11.92
C VAL A 3 12.41 -12.77 10.99
N ALA A 4 13.66 -12.79 11.43
CA ALA A 4 14.79 -12.50 10.56
C ALA A 4 14.72 -13.44 9.36
N LEU A 5 14.81 -12.89 8.14
CA LEU A 5 15.06 -13.66 6.93
C LEU A 5 16.40 -14.36 7.08
N ALA A 6 16.41 -15.55 7.68
CA ALA A 6 17.58 -16.40 7.73
C ALA A 6 17.74 -17.09 6.38
N SER A 7 18.12 -16.31 5.37
CA SER A 7 18.62 -16.82 4.10
C SER A 7 19.96 -17.51 4.38
N VAL A 8 19.93 -18.81 4.65
CA VAL A 8 21.13 -19.63 4.82
C VAL A 8 21.79 -19.78 3.45
N PHE A 9 22.66 -18.82 3.08
CA PHE A 9 23.51 -18.91 1.90
C PHE A 9 24.67 -19.86 2.18
N PHE A 10 24.74 -20.97 1.43
CA PHE A 10 25.90 -21.87 1.41
C PHE A 10 26.63 -21.76 0.07
N PRO A 11 27.97 -21.89 0.05
CA PRO A 11 28.74 -21.78 -1.18
C PRO A 11 28.34 -22.88 -2.18
N LEU A 12 27.97 -22.45 -3.39
CA LEU A 12 27.97 -23.27 -4.59
C LEU A 12 29.37 -23.84 -4.78
N PHE A 13 29.52 -25.16 -4.61
CA PHE A 13 30.79 -25.85 -4.81
C PHE A 13 31.04 -26.04 -6.31
N VAL A 14 32.09 -25.40 -6.82
CA VAL A 14 32.70 -25.75 -8.11
C VAL A 14 33.69 -26.88 -7.85
N GLY A 15 33.50 -28.02 -8.51
CA GLY A 15 34.55 -29.02 -8.66
C GLY A 15 35.63 -28.43 -9.56
N ALA A 16 36.72 -27.96 -8.97
CA ALA A 16 37.84 -27.41 -9.72
C ALA A 16 38.57 -28.53 -10.48
N CYS A 17 38.53 -28.50 -11.82
CA CYS A 17 39.55 -29.14 -12.64
C CYS A 17 40.47 -28.04 -13.18
N GLY A 18 41.65 -27.93 -12.56
CA GLY A 18 42.74 -27.08 -13.03
C GLY A 18 43.44 -27.72 -14.23
N GLY A 19 43.71 -26.90 -15.24
CA GLY A 19 44.55 -27.22 -16.38
C GLY A 19 45.01 -25.92 -17.05
N ASP A 20 46.20 -25.46 -16.67
CA ASP A 20 46.91 -24.39 -17.37
C ASP A 20 47.22 -24.86 -18.81
N ASP A 21 46.80 -24.12 -19.82
CA ASP A 21 47.56 -24.03 -21.07
C ASP A 21 47.24 -22.73 -21.83
N ALA A 22 48.32 -22.11 -22.30
CA ALA A 22 48.37 -20.79 -22.88
C ALA A 22 47.69 -20.73 -24.27
N LEU A 23 46.79 -19.77 -24.43
CA LEU A 23 46.24 -19.37 -25.72
C LEU A 23 47.35 -18.82 -26.62
N THR A 24 47.52 -19.40 -27.80
CA THR A 24 48.24 -18.79 -28.93
C THR A 24 47.27 -18.61 -30.09
N ASP A 25 47.17 -17.37 -30.56
CA ASP A 25 46.40 -16.95 -31.72
C ASP A 25 46.82 -17.69 -33.00
N ALA A 26 45.85 -18.22 -33.74
CA ALA A 26 45.95 -18.37 -35.19
C ALA A 26 44.56 -18.31 -35.83
N ALA A 27 44.31 -17.21 -36.54
CA ALA A 27 43.20 -17.04 -37.46
C ALA A 27 43.38 -17.92 -38.71
N VAL A 28 42.31 -18.58 -39.16
CA VAL A 28 42.16 -19.06 -40.55
C VAL A 28 40.68 -18.97 -40.96
N ASP A 29 40.40 -18.15 -41.96
CA ASP A 29 39.13 -18.09 -42.71
C ASP A 29 38.95 -19.31 -43.63
N ALA A 30 37.74 -19.87 -43.70
CA ALA A 30 37.17 -20.43 -44.92
C ALA A 30 35.62 -20.52 -44.84
N PRO A 31 34.89 -20.18 -45.92
CA PRO A 31 33.43 -20.18 -45.95
C PRO A 31 32.89 -21.53 -46.44
N VAL A 32 31.75 -21.99 -45.90
CA VAL A 32 30.91 -23.01 -46.54
C VAL A 32 29.43 -22.67 -46.35
N ASP A 33 28.77 -22.48 -47.48
CA ASP A 33 27.33 -22.29 -47.64
C ASP A 33 26.50 -23.50 -47.16
N GLY A 34 25.31 -23.21 -46.64
CA GLY A 34 24.11 -24.01 -46.93
C GLY A 34 23.73 -25.11 -45.93
N ALA A 35 23.18 -24.72 -44.79
CA ALA A 35 22.11 -25.48 -44.14
C ALA A 35 21.05 -24.49 -43.64
N VAL A 36 19.83 -24.66 -44.13
CA VAL A 36 18.66 -23.87 -43.75
C VAL A 36 18.19 -24.37 -42.39
N ASP A 37 17.98 -23.43 -41.46
CA ASP A 37 17.54 -23.58 -40.07
C ASP A 37 16.59 -24.76 -39.82
N ALA A 38 17.06 -25.72 -39.03
CA ALA A 38 16.23 -26.67 -38.32
C ALA A 38 16.58 -26.53 -36.83
N GLY A 39 15.71 -25.89 -36.05
CA GLY A 39 15.81 -25.99 -34.59
C GLY A 39 15.39 -24.80 -33.73
N VAL A 40 14.92 -23.66 -34.27
CA VAL A 40 14.49 -22.56 -33.38
C VAL A 40 13.19 -22.94 -32.67
N THR A 41 13.27 -23.29 -31.39
CA THR A 41 12.12 -23.42 -30.51
C THR A 41 11.49 -22.04 -30.34
N ILE A 42 10.33 -21.80 -30.96
CA ILE A 42 9.58 -20.55 -30.78
C ILE A 42 8.95 -20.60 -29.38
N VAL A 43 9.62 -20.00 -28.41
CA VAL A 43 9.07 -19.80 -27.06
C VAL A 43 8.16 -18.56 -27.08
N ALA A 44 6.91 -18.73 -26.64
CA ALA A 44 5.99 -17.61 -26.53
C ALA A 44 6.45 -16.65 -25.41
N LEU A 45 6.67 -15.38 -25.75
CA LEU A 45 7.00 -14.35 -24.77
C LEU A 45 5.80 -14.03 -23.88
N PRO A 46 6.02 -13.60 -22.62
CA PRO A 46 4.96 -13.11 -21.74
C PRO A 46 4.17 -11.96 -22.36
N GLU A 47 2.87 -11.93 -22.11
CA GLU A 47 2.06 -10.74 -22.33
C GLU A 47 2.51 -9.58 -21.41
N ALA A 48 2.45 -8.35 -21.91
CA ALA A 48 2.81 -7.17 -21.13
C ALA A 48 1.77 -6.88 -20.04
N VAL A 49 2.25 -6.38 -18.90
CA VAL A 49 1.40 -5.88 -17.81
C VAL A 49 0.61 -4.66 -18.25
N VAL A 50 -0.63 -4.56 -17.76
CA VAL A 50 -1.46 -3.35 -17.90
C VAL A 50 -1.21 -2.43 -16.71
N ALA A 51 -0.89 -1.16 -16.98
CA ALA A 51 -0.65 -0.18 -15.92
C ALA A 51 -1.96 0.24 -15.20
N PRO A 52 -1.88 0.67 -13.92
CA PRO A 52 -2.99 1.28 -13.21
C PRO A 52 -3.61 2.47 -13.97
N SER A 53 -4.94 2.48 -14.03
CA SER A 53 -5.75 3.57 -14.59
C SER A 53 -6.19 4.54 -13.50
N LEU A 54 -5.32 5.49 -13.16
CA LEU A 54 -5.63 6.54 -12.18
C LEU A 54 -6.29 7.80 -12.78
N LEU A 55 -6.34 7.88 -14.12
CA LEU A 55 -6.92 9.00 -14.87
C LEU A 55 -8.30 8.65 -15.45
N PRO A 56 -9.16 9.65 -15.72
CA PRO A 56 -8.97 11.08 -15.50
C PRO A 56 -9.01 11.47 -14.01
N CYS A 57 -8.33 12.57 -13.66
CA CYS A 57 -8.38 13.07 -12.29
C CYS A 57 -9.75 13.63 -11.91
N PRO A 58 -10.14 13.50 -10.63
CA PRO A 58 -11.30 14.19 -10.10
C PRO A 58 -11.26 15.69 -10.38
N THR A 59 -12.44 16.32 -10.40
CA THR A 59 -12.53 17.77 -10.67
C THR A 59 -11.71 18.55 -9.64
N GLY A 60 -10.82 19.43 -10.14
CA GLY A 60 -9.93 20.25 -9.32
C GLY A 60 -8.61 19.58 -8.95
N TRP A 61 -8.51 18.25 -9.05
CA TRP A 61 -7.25 17.53 -8.85
C TRP A 61 -6.40 17.66 -10.12
N GLN A 62 -5.09 17.74 -9.94
CA GLN A 62 -4.14 17.86 -11.04
C GLN A 62 -3.46 16.51 -11.32
N GLU A 63 -3.19 16.24 -12.59
CA GLU A 63 -2.37 15.13 -13.01
C GLU A 63 -0.91 15.38 -12.60
N VAL A 64 -0.33 14.40 -11.91
CA VAL A 64 1.09 14.36 -11.57
C VAL A 64 1.68 13.08 -12.12
N SER A 65 2.86 13.17 -12.74
CA SER A 65 3.61 11.99 -13.16
C SER A 65 4.67 11.69 -12.12
N ASP A 66 4.79 10.42 -11.73
CA ASP A 66 5.99 9.99 -11.03
C ASP A 66 7.19 9.98 -12.01
N GLY A 67 8.40 9.94 -11.46
CA GLY A 67 9.62 9.83 -12.26
C GLY A 67 9.74 8.50 -13.04
N ALA A 68 8.79 7.57 -12.88
CA ALA A 68 8.70 6.28 -13.55
C ALA A 68 7.72 6.27 -14.74
N GLY A 69 6.99 7.37 -14.96
CA GLY A 69 6.01 7.52 -16.03
C GLY A 69 4.58 7.09 -15.67
N GLN A 70 4.30 6.71 -14.42
CA GLN A 70 2.94 6.50 -13.93
C GLN A 70 2.30 7.85 -13.60
N ALA A 71 1.18 8.15 -14.25
CA ALA A 71 0.36 9.29 -13.90
C ALA A 71 -0.57 8.95 -12.73
N SER A 72 -0.73 9.89 -11.80
CA SER A 72 -1.67 9.85 -10.69
C SER A 72 -2.28 11.24 -10.47
N CYS A 73 -3.15 11.37 -9.47
CA CYS A 73 -3.88 12.60 -9.20
C CYS A 73 -3.47 13.19 -7.85
N ASP A 74 -3.08 14.47 -7.84
CA ASP A 74 -2.82 15.23 -6.63
C ASP A 74 -3.96 16.24 -6.40
N PRO A 75 -4.57 16.26 -5.20
CA PRO A 75 -5.64 17.20 -4.85
C PRO A 75 -5.16 18.64 -4.69
N TRP A 76 -3.86 18.88 -4.53
CA TRP A 76 -3.29 20.18 -4.21
C TRP A 76 -2.58 20.78 -5.41
N PRO A 77 -2.38 22.12 -5.46
CA PRO A 77 -1.47 22.75 -6.40
C PRO A 77 -0.03 22.23 -6.23
N ALA A 78 0.85 22.51 -7.20
CA ALA A 78 2.26 22.13 -7.14
C ALA A 78 3.02 22.65 -5.89
N THR A 79 2.49 23.67 -5.21
CA THR A 79 3.02 24.18 -3.93
C THR A 79 2.62 23.33 -2.71
N GLY A 80 1.73 22.34 -2.90
CA GLY A 80 1.14 21.53 -1.83
C GLY A 80 -0.03 22.23 -1.11
N ALA A 81 -0.53 21.55 -0.07
CA ALA A 81 -1.50 22.10 0.86
C ALA A 81 -0.91 23.30 1.62
N VAL A 82 -1.75 24.24 2.02
CA VAL A 82 -1.34 25.46 2.74
C VAL A 82 -2.19 25.63 3.98
N ASP A 83 -1.61 26.22 5.03
CA ASP A 83 -2.34 26.53 6.24
C ASP A 83 -3.14 27.82 6.05
N CYS A 84 -4.44 27.71 6.31
CA CYS A 84 -5.37 28.82 6.10
C CYS A 84 -5.64 29.59 7.38
N PRO A 85 -5.91 30.91 7.27
CA PRO A 85 -6.34 31.71 8.40
C PRO A 85 -7.71 31.23 8.93
N THR A 86 -8.07 31.72 10.12
CA THR A 86 -9.41 31.53 10.69
C THR A 86 -10.50 31.96 9.70
N GLY A 87 -11.54 31.14 9.54
CA GLY A 87 -12.64 31.38 8.60
C GLY A 87 -12.37 30.89 7.18
N GLU A 88 -11.18 30.33 6.89
CA GLU A 88 -10.84 29.77 5.58
C GLU A 88 -10.28 28.34 5.70
N ALA A 89 -10.43 27.52 4.66
CA ALA A 89 -9.84 26.20 4.54
C ALA A 89 -9.39 25.91 3.10
N HIS A 90 -8.34 25.09 2.97
CA HIS A 90 -7.85 24.60 1.69
C HIS A 90 -8.53 23.25 1.42
N PHE A 91 -9.65 23.26 0.71
CA PHE A 91 -10.36 22.04 0.35
C PHE A 91 -9.64 21.32 -0.80
N PRO A 92 -9.70 19.97 -0.86
CA PRO A 92 -9.18 19.21 -1.99
C PRO A 92 -9.68 19.76 -3.34
N GLY A 93 -8.78 19.94 -4.29
CA GLY A 93 -9.06 20.47 -5.63
C GLY A 93 -9.22 21.99 -5.72
N ALA A 94 -9.14 22.72 -4.60
CA ALA A 94 -9.08 24.18 -4.62
C ALA A 94 -7.65 24.67 -4.92
N PRO A 95 -7.48 25.84 -5.57
CA PRO A 95 -6.15 26.40 -5.84
C PRO A 95 -5.45 27.01 -4.60
N GLY A 96 -6.12 27.01 -3.44
CA GLY A 96 -5.64 27.61 -2.20
C GLY A 96 -6.75 27.71 -1.16
N CYS A 97 -6.54 28.57 -0.16
CA CYS A 97 -7.53 28.84 0.90
C CYS A 97 -8.81 29.47 0.35
N THR A 98 -9.94 28.98 0.82
CA THR A 98 -11.28 29.48 0.49
C THR A 98 -12.10 29.66 1.75
N THR A 99 -13.04 30.60 1.76
CA THR A 99 -13.89 30.86 2.92
C THR A 99 -14.72 29.63 3.32
N VAL A 100 -14.73 29.31 4.61
CA VAL A 100 -15.62 28.32 5.21
C VAL A 100 -16.98 28.96 5.42
N GLY A 101 -17.98 28.52 4.67
CA GLY A 101 -19.31 29.13 4.66
C GLY A 101 -19.37 30.45 3.88
N ALA A 102 -20.25 31.35 4.31
CA ALA A 102 -20.44 32.65 3.67
C ALA A 102 -19.40 33.68 4.12
N ALA A 103 -19.02 34.57 3.19
CA ALA A 103 -18.23 35.76 3.50
C ALA A 103 -19.00 36.67 4.48
N CYS A 104 -18.26 37.37 5.34
CA CYS A 104 -18.87 38.30 6.29
C CYS A 104 -19.67 39.39 5.56
N PRO A 105 -20.94 39.62 5.95
CA PRO A 105 -21.77 40.65 5.32
C PRO A 105 -21.20 42.06 5.58
N THR A 106 -21.85 43.10 5.09
CA THR A 106 -21.56 44.48 5.53
C THR A 106 -22.39 44.87 6.75
N GLY A 107 -23.59 44.30 6.90
CA GLY A 107 -24.47 44.47 8.06
C GLY A 107 -24.11 43.58 9.25
N ALA A 108 -24.90 43.66 10.33
CA ALA A 108 -24.70 42.85 11.53
C ALA A 108 -25.03 41.36 11.31
N PHE A 109 -26.04 41.08 10.48
CA PHE A 109 -26.58 39.73 10.22
C PHE A 109 -26.33 39.27 8.78
N ALA A 110 -26.45 37.96 8.57
CA ALA A 110 -26.46 37.37 7.23
C ALA A 110 -27.64 37.90 6.39
N SER A 111 -27.43 38.04 5.08
CA SER A 111 -28.48 38.49 4.15
C SER A 111 -29.47 37.37 3.80
N GLY A 112 -30.70 37.74 3.45
CA GLY A 112 -31.68 36.78 2.90
C GLY A 112 -32.36 35.90 3.95
N MET A 113 -32.53 36.39 5.17
CA MET A 113 -33.22 35.65 6.23
C MET A 113 -34.70 35.46 5.91
N PRO A 114 -35.28 34.26 6.17
CA PRO A 114 -36.71 34.01 6.01
C PRO A 114 -37.58 34.93 6.89
N ALA A 115 -38.82 35.15 6.47
CA ALA A 115 -39.80 35.83 7.31
C ALA A 115 -40.04 35.04 8.62
N GLY A 116 -40.15 35.74 9.75
CA GLY A 116 -40.30 35.12 11.07
C GLY A 116 -38.98 34.70 11.73
N THR A 117 -37.83 35.07 11.15
CA THR A 117 -36.52 34.92 11.79
C THR A 117 -36.45 35.78 13.05
N VAL A 118 -35.91 35.21 14.13
CA VAL A 118 -35.63 35.89 15.39
C VAL A 118 -34.15 36.29 15.41
N PHE A 119 -33.87 37.55 15.73
CA PHE A 119 -32.53 38.13 15.66
C PHE A 119 -31.90 38.23 17.06
N VAL A 120 -30.61 37.88 17.15
CA VAL A 120 -29.81 37.93 18.38
C VAL A 120 -28.52 38.71 18.14
N ASP A 121 -28.33 39.78 18.89
CA ASP A 121 -27.12 40.59 18.88
C ASP A 121 -26.62 40.77 20.32
N ARG A 122 -25.44 40.21 20.61
CA ARG A 122 -24.84 40.27 21.95
C ARG A 122 -24.52 41.70 22.40
N ALA A 123 -24.36 42.63 21.46
CA ALA A 123 -24.12 44.05 21.70
C ALA A 123 -25.42 44.86 21.89
N ALA A 124 -26.59 44.27 21.68
CA ALA A 124 -27.87 44.95 21.88
C ALA A 124 -28.19 45.20 23.36
N SER A 125 -29.15 46.10 23.59
CA SER A 125 -29.67 46.37 24.94
C SER A 125 -30.60 45.23 25.38
N ALA A 126 -30.55 44.88 26.67
CA ALA A 126 -31.45 43.88 27.25
C ALA A 126 -32.93 44.26 27.08
N GLY A 127 -33.79 43.25 26.90
CA GLY A 127 -35.24 43.45 26.71
C GLY A 127 -35.68 43.74 25.28
N GLY A 128 -34.89 43.32 24.27
CA GLY A 128 -35.31 43.31 22.87
C GLY A 128 -36.54 42.44 22.62
N ASP A 129 -37.15 42.57 21.44
CA ASP A 129 -38.32 41.80 21.01
C ASP A 129 -37.98 40.72 19.96
N GLY A 130 -36.71 40.61 19.59
CA GLY A 130 -36.21 39.62 18.63
C GLY A 130 -36.38 40.04 17.17
N THR A 131 -36.82 41.26 16.88
CA THR A 131 -36.78 41.82 15.53
C THR A 131 -35.36 42.29 15.17
N GLU A 132 -35.07 42.49 13.88
CA GLU A 132 -33.76 42.97 13.43
C GLU A 132 -33.39 44.35 14.02
N SER A 133 -34.39 45.21 14.27
CA SER A 133 -34.18 46.54 14.87
C SER A 133 -33.99 46.52 16.39
N THR A 134 -34.55 45.51 17.07
CA THR A 134 -34.50 45.35 18.53
C THR A 134 -34.25 43.88 18.89
N PRO A 135 -33.06 43.35 18.53
CA PRO A 135 -32.74 41.93 18.68
C PRO A 135 -32.62 41.53 20.16
N PHE A 136 -32.77 40.24 20.44
CA PHE A 136 -32.45 39.68 21.76
C PHE A 136 -30.94 39.70 22.01
N VAL A 137 -30.52 39.59 23.28
CA VAL A 137 -29.09 39.57 23.64
C VAL A 137 -28.54 38.15 23.62
N THR A 138 -29.40 37.15 23.89
CA THR A 138 -29.01 35.74 24.04
C THR A 138 -29.80 34.81 23.13
N ILE A 139 -29.21 33.66 22.81
CA ILE A 139 -29.86 32.60 22.03
C ILE A 139 -30.99 31.98 22.85
N ALA A 140 -30.82 31.87 24.17
CA ALA A 140 -31.85 31.38 25.09
C ALA A 140 -33.14 32.22 25.04
N GLU A 141 -33.04 33.56 25.02
CA GLU A 141 -34.18 34.47 24.87
C GLU A 141 -34.89 34.24 23.53
N ALA A 142 -34.13 34.19 22.44
CA ALA A 142 -34.69 33.93 21.11
C ALA A 142 -35.44 32.59 21.05
N ARG A 143 -34.91 31.55 21.70
CA ARG A 143 -35.58 30.25 21.68
C ARG A 143 -36.84 30.20 22.53
N ALA A 144 -36.91 31.00 23.60
CA ALA A 144 -38.10 31.05 24.46
C ALA A 144 -39.35 31.59 23.73
N VAL A 145 -39.16 32.37 22.65
CA VAL A 145 -40.28 32.93 21.85
C VAL A 145 -40.60 32.12 20.59
N LEU A 146 -39.72 31.20 20.18
CA LEU A 146 -39.96 30.37 19.00
C LEU A 146 -41.06 29.33 19.25
N PRO A 147 -41.82 28.95 18.20
CA PRO A 147 -42.77 27.84 18.29
C PRO A 147 -42.08 26.54 18.68
N ALA A 148 -42.77 25.66 19.41
CA ALA A 148 -42.26 24.34 19.77
C ALA A 148 -41.98 23.44 18.54
N THR A 149 -42.61 23.72 17.40
CA THR A 149 -42.32 23.04 16.13
C THR A 149 -40.96 23.43 15.55
N GLY A 150 -40.49 24.64 15.86
CA GLY A 150 -39.19 25.12 15.41
C GLY A 150 -39.18 26.54 14.84
N GLY A 151 -37.97 27.00 14.48
CA GLY A 151 -37.77 28.31 13.85
C GLY A 151 -36.32 28.64 13.52
N VAL A 152 -36.12 29.86 13.01
CA VAL A 152 -34.81 30.37 12.57
C VAL A 152 -34.33 31.47 13.51
N VAL A 153 -33.09 31.35 13.97
CA VAL A 153 -32.37 32.35 14.77
C VAL A 153 -31.19 32.89 13.96
N ALA A 154 -31.14 34.19 13.74
CA ALA A 154 -30.00 34.87 13.13
C ALA A 154 -29.10 35.49 14.21
N LEU A 155 -27.83 35.11 14.21
CA LEU A 155 -26.82 35.67 15.11
C LEU A 155 -26.07 36.80 14.40
N ALA A 156 -25.94 37.93 15.08
CA ALA A 156 -25.02 38.97 14.66
C ALA A 156 -23.56 38.49 14.77
N ARG A 157 -22.64 39.33 14.29
CA ARG A 157 -21.22 39.19 14.61
C ARG A 157 -21.04 39.32 16.13
N GLY A 158 -20.23 38.46 16.71
CA GLY A 158 -19.93 38.48 18.13
C GLY A 158 -19.53 37.12 18.69
N ALA A 159 -19.09 37.15 19.94
CA ALA A 159 -18.82 35.97 20.73
C ALA A 159 -19.99 35.68 21.67
N TYR A 160 -20.53 34.48 21.56
CA TYR A 160 -21.67 33.98 22.32
C TYR A 160 -21.20 32.86 23.24
N ASP A 161 -21.24 33.10 24.54
CA ASP A 161 -20.90 32.12 25.59
C ASP A 161 -22.18 31.45 26.08
N GLU A 162 -22.70 30.52 25.27
CA GLU A 162 -24.00 29.88 25.48
C GLU A 162 -23.99 28.43 24.99
N GLU A 163 -24.82 27.59 25.62
CA GLU A 163 -25.07 26.22 25.19
C GLU A 163 -26.32 26.16 24.30
N VAL A 164 -26.20 25.54 23.13
CA VAL A 164 -27.31 25.31 22.20
C VAL A 164 -27.70 23.83 22.24
N ARG A 165 -28.85 23.52 22.87
CA ARG A 165 -29.35 22.15 22.98
C ARG A 165 -30.74 22.00 22.37
N VAL A 166 -31.01 21.11 21.43
CA VAL A 166 -32.37 20.85 20.92
C VAL A 166 -32.88 19.53 21.47
N GLU A 167 -34.06 19.53 22.10
CA GLU A 167 -34.67 18.33 22.70
C GLU A 167 -35.89 17.79 21.92
N SER A 168 -36.44 18.61 21.02
CA SER A 168 -37.54 18.28 20.11
C SER A 168 -37.71 19.41 19.09
N GLY A 169 -38.46 19.16 18.02
CA GLY A 169 -38.71 20.14 16.97
C GLY A 169 -37.46 20.45 16.13
N GLU A 170 -37.50 21.57 15.41
CA GLU A 170 -36.43 21.98 14.50
C GLU A 170 -35.85 23.34 14.89
N LEU A 171 -34.54 23.51 14.92
CA LEU A 171 -33.92 24.81 15.14
C LEU A 171 -32.90 25.08 14.04
N THR A 172 -32.98 26.23 13.41
CA THR A 172 -31.94 26.70 12.49
C THR A 172 -31.24 27.91 13.10
N ILE A 173 -29.92 27.86 13.23
CA ILE A 173 -29.08 28.99 13.66
C ILE A 173 -28.20 29.42 12.49
N VAL A 174 -28.26 30.69 12.14
CA VAL A 174 -27.44 31.27 11.07
C VAL A 174 -26.59 32.39 11.63
N GLY A 175 -25.27 32.20 11.64
CA GLY A 175 -24.31 33.26 11.94
C GLY A 175 -24.08 34.21 10.77
N ALA A 176 -23.51 35.37 11.05
CA ALA A 176 -23.13 36.33 10.02
C ALA A 176 -22.01 35.77 9.12
N CYS A 177 -20.97 35.18 9.73
CA CYS A 177 -19.89 34.46 9.08
C CYS A 177 -19.06 33.70 10.11
N THR A 178 -18.30 32.70 9.67
CA THR A 178 -17.42 31.90 10.54
C THR A 178 -16.29 32.72 11.18
N ALA A 179 -15.81 33.77 10.51
CA ALA A 179 -14.73 34.60 11.03
C ALA A 179 -15.15 35.51 12.21
N GLU A 180 -16.41 35.94 12.27
CA GLU A 180 -16.87 36.95 13.24
C GLU A 180 -18.07 36.53 14.09
N THR A 181 -18.71 35.38 13.83
CA THR A 181 -19.75 34.81 14.70
C THR A 181 -19.22 33.52 15.33
N SER A 182 -19.01 33.56 16.64
CA SER A 182 -18.43 32.43 17.37
C SER A 182 -19.24 32.03 18.60
N LEU A 183 -19.40 30.73 18.79
CA LEU A 183 -19.93 30.09 19.98
C LEU A 183 -18.79 29.50 20.80
N THR A 184 -18.84 29.75 22.11
CA THR A 184 -17.94 29.14 23.09
C THR A 184 -18.73 28.77 24.33
N ARG A 185 -18.06 28.10 25.26
CA ARG A 185 -18.59 27.83 26.59
C ARG A 185 -17.48 27.97 27.62
N THR A 186 -17.64 28.89 28.55
CA THR A 186 -16.76 28.96 29.73
C THR A 186 -16.82 27.62 30.48
N ALA A 187 -15.66 27.02 30.73
CA ALA A 187 -15.55 25.69 31.32
C ALA A 187 -16.33 25.60 32.65
N GLY A 188 -17.21 24.60 32.75
CA GLY A 188 -17.91 24.23 33.98
C GLY A 188 -17.40 22.88 34.50
N ASP A 189 -17.95 22.42 35.63
CA ASP A 189 -17.47 21.21 36.33
C ASP A 189 -17.68 19.88 35.57
N ALA A 190 -18.34 19.88 34.40
CA ALA A 190 -18.62 18.68 33.62
C ALA A 190 -18.41 18.83 32.10
N PRO A 191 -17.87 17.80 31.42
CA PRO A 191 -17.75 17.77 29.97
C PRO A 191 -19.14 17.79 29.34
N ARG A 192 -19.47 18.86 28.61
CA ARG A 192 -20.65 18.89 27.72
C ARG A 192 -20.30 19.59 26.43
N ALA A 193 -21.03 19.23 25.39
CA ALA A 193 -20.94 19.89 24.09
C ALA A 193 -21.50 21.32 24.14
N ILE A 194 -20.93 22.23 23.35
CA ILE A 194 -21.53 23.56 23.12
C ILE A 194 -22.85 23.39 22.36
N VAL A 195 -22.84 22.52 21.35
CA VAL A 195 -23.97 22.27 20.46
C VAL A 195 -24.43 20.83 20.62
N SER A 196 -25.72 20.63 20.87
CA SER A 196 -26.30 19.29 20.92
C SER A 196 -27.72 19.18 20.39
N ALA A 197 -28.03 18.05 19.75
CA ALA A 197 -29.37 17.63 19.36
C ALA A 197 -29.69 16.29 20.05
N ARG A 198 -30.86 16.19 20.69
CA ARG A 198 -31.39 15.02 21.41
C ARG A 198 -32.89 14.89 21.14
N GLY A 199 -33.32 14.09 20.19
CA GLY A 199 -34.74 13.92 19.84
C GLY A 199 -35.32 15.00 18.91
N GLY A 200 -34.47 15.87 18.36
CA GLY A 200 -34.88 16.94 17.43
C GLY A 200 -33.81 17.25 16.38
N GLN A 201 -34.10 18.23 15.54
CA GLN A 201 -33.23 18.62 14.44
C GLN A 201 -32.60 19.99 14.69
N LEU A 202 -31.30 20.09 14.48
CA LEU A 202 -30.56 21.35 14.55
C LEU A 202 -29.79 21.56 13.25
N THR A 203 -29.96 22.73 12.64
CA THR A 203 -29.14 23.18 11.51
C THR A 203 -28.34 24.39 11.95
N MET A 204 -27.04 24.38 11.70
CA MET A 204 -26.15 25.51 11.96
C MET A 204 -25.41 25.92 10.70
N ARG A 205 -25.36 27.23 10.47
CA ARG A 205 -24.73 27.83 9.29
C ARG A 205 -23.83 28.98 9.66
N ASN A 206 -22.63 29.05 9.07
CA ASN A 206 -21.74 30.22 9.16
C ASN A 206 -21.36 30.60 10.60
N VAL A 207 -21.08 29.60 11.44
CA VAL A 207 -20.71 29.80 12.85
C VAL A 207 -19.40 29.08 13.13
N ARG A 208 -18.56 29.70 13.96
CA ARG A 208 -17.39 29.06 14.55
C ARG A 208 -17.71 28.54 15.95
N ILE A 209 -17.25 27.36 16.30
CA ILE A 209 -17.41 26.73 17.62
C ILE A 209 -16.00 26.51 18.17
N PHE A 210 -15.67 27.04 19.35
CA PHE A 210 -14.29 26.92 19.86
C PHE A 210 -14.15 26.86 21.39
N GLY A 211 -13.04 26.26 21.83
CA GLY A 211 -12.55 26.33 23.22
C GLY A 211 -13.25 25.39 24.22
N ALA A 212 -14.15 24.52 23.75
CA ALA A 212 -14.84 23.55 24.60
C ALA A 212 -14.11 22.20 24.67
N GLU A 213 -14.40 21.43 25.71
CA GLU A 213 -13.96 20.02 25.77
C GLU A 213 -14.59 19.21 24.63
N ILE A 214 -15.89 19.37 24.43
CA ILE A 214 -16.62 18.81 23.29
C ILE A 214 -17.20 19.98 22.51
N GLY A 215 -16.88 20.11 21.22
CA GLY A 215 -17.44 21.17 20.37
C GLY A 215 -18.92 20.89 20.09
N VAL A 216 -19.16 19.77 19.42
CA VAL A 216 -20.47 19.34 18.92
C VAL A 216 -20.79 17.92 19.40
N ALA A 217 -22.03 17.67 19.77
CA ALA A 217 -22.50 16.31 20.02
C ALA A 217 -23.95 16.09 19.56
N SER A 218 -24.14 15.26 18.54
CA SER A 218 -25.42 14.62 18.24
C SER A 218 -25.57 13.43 19.19
N VAL A 219 -26.44 13.52 20.20
CA VAL A 219 -26.52 12.49 21.25
C VAL A 219 -27.96 11.98 21.36
N VAL A 220 -28.09 10.66 21.49
CA VAL A 220 -29.12 9.84 22.16
C VAL A 220 -30.32 9.26 21.40
N ASP A 221 -30.51 9.39 20.09
CA ASP A 221 -31.50 8.55 19.38
C ASP A 221 -31.49 8.70 17.85
N ALA A 222 -32.12 7.73 17.19
CA ALA A 222 -32.40 7.69 15.75
C ALA A 222 -33.25 8.87 15.22
N THR A 223 -33.80 9.73 16.09
CA THR A 223 -34.58 10.91 15.69
C THR A 223 -33.77 12.20 15.71
N SER A 224 -32.53 12.14 16.21
CA SER A 224 -31.63 13.29 16.31
C SER A 224 -30.90 13.53 14.99
N LEU A 225 -31.05 14.74 14.43
CA LEU A 225 -30.31 15.18 13.24
C LEU A 225 -29.59 16.49 13.52
N LEU A 226 -28.29 16.52 13.27
CA LEU A 226 -27.50 17.74 13.28
C LEU A 226 -26.95 17.98 11.88
N THR A 227 -27.20 19.17 11.33
CA THR A 227 -26.68 19.62 10.03
C THR A 227 -25.78 20.83 10.24
N LEU A 228 -24.53 20.75 9.81
CA LEU A 228 -23.53 21.80 9.90
C LEU A 228 -23.11 22.21 8.48
N GLU A 229 -23.35 23.46 8.08
CA GLU A 229 -22.99 23.95 6.75
C GLU A 229 -22.16 25.23 6.86
N GLY A 230 -20.92 25.22 6.36
CA GLY A 230 -20.05 26.39 6.56
C GLY A 230 -19.72 26.62 8.03
N VAL A 231 -19.42 25.56 8.78
CA VAL A 231 -19.11 25.62 10.22
C VAL A 231 -17.63 25.32 10.45
N GLN A 232 -17.03 26.04 11.38
CA GLN A 232 -15.65 25.78 11.79
C GLN A 232 -15.63 25.35 13.26
N ILE A 233 -15.05 24.21 13.57
CA ILE A 233 -14.85 23.71 14.93
C ILE A 233 -13.36 23.76 15.25
N ASP A 234 -12.95 24.56 16.23
CA ASP A 234 -11.53 24.75 16.57
C ASP A 234 -11.24 24.54 18.06
N ASP A 235 -9.98 24.22 18.39
CA ASP A 235 -9.44 24.27 19.76
C ASP A 235 -10.30 23.49 20.77
N THR A 236 -10.73 22.28 20.37
CA THR A 236 -11.51 21.39 21.24
C THR A 236 -10.58 20.40 21.96
N LYS A 237 -10.81 20.13 23.25
CA LYS A 237 -9.89 19.30 24.06
C LYS A 237 -10.18 17.80 24.11
N VAL A 238 -11.36 17.33 23.73
CA VAL A 238 -11.71 15.90 23.78
C VAL A 238 -12.30 15.47 22.47
N SER A 239 -13.27 16.22 21.95
CA SER A 239 -13.83 15.91 20.65
C SER A 239 -14.32 17.13 19.90
N GLY A 240 -14.03 17.16 18.60
CA GLY A 240 -14.67 18.10 17.68
C GLY A 240 -16.17 17.83 17.60
N ALA A 241 -16.53 16.64 17.12
CA ALA A 241 -17.91 16.18 16.98
C ALA A 241 -18.10 14.72 17.44
N ILE A 242 -19.26 14.45 18.04
CA ILE A 242 -19.64 13.10 18.49
C ILE A 242 -21.04 12.77 17.95
N ALA A 243 -21.24 11.56 17.43
CA ALA A 243 -22.53 11.00 17.03
C ALA A 243 -22.72 9.60 17.64
N LEU A 244 -23.83 9.37 18.34
CA LEU A 244 -24.11 8.14 19.13
C LEU A 244 -25.56 7.69 18.96
N ASP A 245 -25.83 6.41 19.28
CA ASP A 245 -27.16 5.85 19.52
C ASP A 245 -28.17 6.07 18.37
N GLY A 246 -27.72 5.94 17.12
CA GLY A 246 -28.54 6.15 15.92
C GLY A 246 -28.64 7.61 15.45
N GLY A 247 -28.04 8.56 16.18
CA GLY A 247 -28.02 9.97 15.78
C GLY A 247 -27.30 10.21 14.45
N ARG A 248 -27.78 11.19 13.69
CA ARG A 248 -27.23 11.55 12.38
C ARG A 248 -26.55 12.91 12.40
N LEU A 249 -25.34 12.99 11.84
CA LEU A 249 -24.61 14.25 11.63
C LEU A 249 -24.27 14.41 10.15
N VAL A 250 -24.72 15.52 9.55
CA VAL A 250 -24.34 15.92 8.19
C VAL A 250 -23.49 17.18 8.30
N MET A 251 -22.31 17.17 7.69
CA MET A 251 -21.40 18.31 7.70
C MET A 251 -20.88 18.62 6.30
N ARG A 252 -21.06 19.87 5.89
CA ARG A 252 -20.73 20.36 4.54
C ARG A 252 -19.92 21.63 4.59
N ASP A 253 -18.95 21.78 3.69
CA ASP A 253 -18.22 23.05 3.49
C ASP A 253 -17.58 23.58 4.78
N SER A 254 -17.03 22.67 5.56
CA SER A 254 -16.73 22.92 6.96
C SER A 254 -15.31 22.47 7.32
N ALA A 255 -14.83 22.93 8.48
CA ALA A 255 -13.51 22.57 8.97
C ALA A 255 -13.55 22.15 10.45
N VAL A 256 -12.73 21.16 10.80
CA VAL A 256 -12.43 20.78 12.19
C VAL A 256 -10.93 20.86 12.41
N ARG A 257 -10.50 21.64 13.40
CA ARG A 257 -9.09 21.97 13.58
C ARG A 257 -8.66 21.97 15.02
N ASP A 258 -7.35 21.77 15.21
CA ASP A 258 -6.67 22.05 16.47
C ASP A 258 -7.31 21.29 17.64
N THR A 259 -7.65 20.02 17.43
CA THR A 259 -8.22 19.19 18.49
C THR A 259 -7.10 18.68 19.40
N ALA A 260 -7.10 19.14 20.64
CA ALA A 260 -6.10 18.83 21.66
C ALA A 260 -6.53 17.64 22.52
N LEU A 261 -5.61 17.10 23.32
CA LEU A 261 -5.91 16.12 24.37
C LEU A 261 -6.61 16.79 25.56
N GLY A 262 -7.39 16.00 26.30
CA GLY A 262 -8.07 16.46 27.49
C GLY A 262 -7.11 16.67 28.66
N THR A 263 -7.61 17.19 29.78
CA THR A 263 -6.77 17.42 30.98
C THR A 263 -6.51 16.14 31.78
N GLY A 264 -7.17 15.03 31.45
CA GLY A 264 -6.90 13.69 31.98
C GLY A 264 -5.92 12.87 31.12
N THR A 265 -5.13 12.00 31.75
CA THR A 265 -4.13 11.15 31.08
C THR A 265 -4.71 10.06 30.17
N SER A 266 -6.04 9.98 30.03
CA SER A 266 -6.76 9.00 29.21
C SER A 266 -7.73 9.64 28.20
N GLU A 267 -7.70 10.97 28.04
CA GLU A 267 -8.65 11.69 27.18
C GLU A 267 -8.05 11.92 25.79
N SER A 268 -8.66 11.26 24.80
CA SER A 268 -8.34 11.39 23.38
C SER A 268 -8.74 12.75 22.80
N GLY A 269 -7.96 13.31 21.88
CA GLY A 269 -8.21 14.59 21.22
C GLY A 269 -8.86 14.46 19.85
N ARG A 270 -9.99 13.75 19.77
CA ARG A 270 -10.52 13.26 18.49
C ARG A 270 -11.20 14.36 17.66
N ALA A 271 -11.11 14.31 16.33
CA ALA A 271 -11.98 15.19 15.53
C ALA A 271 -13.43 14.67 15.52
N PHE A 272 -13.62 13.37 15.30
CA PHE A 272 -14.93 12.73 15.23
C PHE A 272 -15.00 11.40 15.97
N GLN A 273 -16.14 11.16 16.63
CA GLN A 273 -16.50 9.86 17.20
C GLN A 273 -17.89 9.44 16.71
N VAL A 274 -17.99 8.25 16.12
CA VAL A 274 -19.23 7.71 15.55
C VAL A 274 -19.48 6.32 16.10
N LEU A 275 -20.53 6.17 16.90
CA LEU A 275 -20.77 4.94 17.64
C LEU A 275 -22.23 4.52 17.56
N ASP A 276 -22.48 3.23 17.78
CA ASP A 276 -23.76 2.71 18.23
C ASP A 276 -24.91 3.06 17.26
N ALA A 277 -24.79 2.56 16.04
CA ALA A 277 -25.70 2.77 14.91
C ALA A 277 -25.81 4.22 14.40
N ALA A 278 -24.97 5.15 14.88
CA ALA A 278 -24.92 6.50 14.35
C ALA A 278 -24.46 6.56 12.89
N GLU A 279 -24.80 7.67 12.23
CA GLU A 279 -24.43 7.96 10.84
C GLU A 279 -23.76 9.34 10.75
N ILE A 280 -22.61 9.41 10.07
CA ILE A 280 -22.00 10.68 9.66
C ILE A 280 -21.88 10.76 8.13
N VAL A 281 -22.26 11.91 7.57
CA VAL A 281 -22.04 12.27 6.17
C VAL A 281 -21.19 13.54 6.10
N LEU A 282 -20.04 13.46 5.45
CA LEU A 282 -19.13 14.59 5.23
C LEU A 282 -18.99 14.88 3.75
N GLU A 283 -19.22 16.13 3.37
CA GLU A 283 -19.02 16.59 1.99
C GLU A 283 -18.17 17.87 2.01
N ARG A 284 -17.02 17.85 1.35
CA ARG A 284 -16.10 19.00 1.27
C ARG A 284 -15.72 19.51 2.67
N VAL A 285 -15.01 18.67 3.42
CA VAL A 285 -14.61 18.93 4.82
C VAL A 285 -13.10 18.82 4.98
N VAL A 286 -12.51 19.72 5.77
CA VAL A 286 -11.08 19.72 6.08
C VAL A 286 -10.87 19.46 7.56
N ILE A 287 -10.00 18.52 7.88
CA ILE A 287 -9.72 18.06 9.25
C ILE A 287 -8.22 18.15 9.48
N GLU A 288 -7.80 19.05 10.35
CA GLU A 288 -6.40 19.46 10.42
C GLU A 288 -5.88 19.59 11.84
N ARG A 289 -4.60 19.28 12.05
CA ARG A 289 -3.91 19.50 13.34
C ARG A 289 -4.66 18.84 14.49
N VAL A 290 -5.06 17.60 14.26
CA VAL A 290 -5.71 16.75 15.25
C VAL A 290 -4.62 16.08 16.09
N ARG A 291 -4.90 15.82 17.36
CA ARG A 291 -4.03 15.02 18.22
C ARG A 291 -4.71 13.73 18.65
N ASP A 292 -4.03 12.60 18.57
CA ASP A 292 -4.53 11.23 18.80
C ASP A 292 -5.21 10.56 17.59
N LEU A 293 -6.42 10.98 17.21
CA LEU A 293 -7.21 10.26 16.21
C LEU A 293 -8.20 11.18 15.48
N ALA A 294 -8.18 11.24 14.15
CA ALA A 294 -9.16 12.08 13.44
C ALA A 294 -10.57 11.46 13.46
N PHE A 295 -10.72 10.16 13.16
CA PHE A 295 -12.01 9.48 13.20
C PHE A 295 -11.98 8.16 13.95
N TYR A 296 -12.90 8.03 14.89
CA TYR A 296 -13.24 6.74 15.48
C TYR A 296 -14.65 6.32 15.03
N VAL A 297 -14.79 5.16 14.39
CA VAL A 297 -16.07 4.62 13.92
C VAL A 297 -16.23 3.19 14.44
N ALA A 298 -17.25 2.93 15.27
CA ALA A 298 -17.54 1.57 15.74
C ALA A 298 -19.04 1.26 15.77
N ARG A 299 -19.45 0.10 15.23
CA ARG A 299 -20.87 -0.28 15.08
C ARG A 299 -21.72 0.80 14.41
N ALA A 300 -21.14 1.54 13.45
CA ALA A 300 -21.72 2.75 12.88
C ALA A 300 -21.41 2.87 11.38
N SER A 301 -21.98 3.89 10.73
CA SER A 301 -21.74 4.16 9.31
C SER A 301 -21.23 5.57 9.05
N THR A 302 -20.27 5.70 8.13
CA THR A 302 -19.72 6.99 7.73
C THR A 302 -19.51 7.06 6.23
N SER A 303 -19.91 8.17 5.61
CA SER A 303 -19.56 8.49 4.22
C SER A 303 -18.80 9.81 4.14
N MET A 304 -17.73 9.83 3.33
CA MET A 304 -16.88 10.99 3.13
C MET A 304 -16.70 11.25 1.65
N THR A 305 -16.92 12.50 1.24
CA THR A 305 -16.72 12.94 -0.14
C THR A 305 -15.95 14.26 -0.15
N ASP A 306 -14.85 14.34 -0.90
CA ASP A 306 -13.99 15.53 -1.00
C ASP A 306 -13.43 15.96 0.38
N VAL A 307 -12.88 15.00 1.14
CA VAL A 307 -12.40 15.24 2.51
C VAL A 307 -10.87 15.21 2.57
N ALA A 308 -10.29 16.18 3.29
CA ALA A 308 -8.88 16.16 3.65
C ALA A 308 -8.70 15.90 5.15
N ILE A 309 -7.87 14.93 5.50
CA ILE A 309 -7.39 14.68 6.86
C ILE A 309 -5.87 14.90 6.87
N ARG A 310 -5.41 15.91 7.60
CA ARG A 310 -4.02 16.37 7.54
C ARG A 310 -3.44 16.68 8.90
N GLY A 311 -2.19 16.27 9.13
CA GLY A 311 -1.46 16.65 10.35
C GLY A 311 -2.09 16.03 11.60
N VAL A 312 -2.26 14.71 11.61
CA VAL A 312 -2.75 14.00 12.81
C VAL A 312 -1.55 13.59 13.65
N ALA A 313 -1.33 14.34 14.73
CA ALA A 313 -0.17 14.19 15.59
C ALA A 313 -0.39 13.10 16.67
N PRO A 314 0.69 12.40 17.10
CA PRO A 314 0.62 11.47 18.21
C PRO A 314 0.33 12.19 19.53
N THR A 315 -0.02 11.41 20.55
CA THR A 315 -0.16 11.92 21.92
C THR A 315 1.19 12.40 22.47
N ALA A 316 1.20 12.92 23.71
CA ALA A 316 2.45 13.29 24.38
C ALA A 316 3.38 12.09 24.65
N SER A 317 2.84 10.88 24.79
CA SER A 317 3.62 9.64 24.94
C SER A 317 4.19 9.12 23.61
N GLY A 318 3.81 9.72 22.48
CA GLY A 318 4.26 9.33 21.15
C GLY A 318 3.43 8.21 20.52
N ASP A 319 2.45 7.66 21.24
CA ASP A 319 1.52 6.67 20.71
C ASP A 319 0.38 7.34 19.93
N LYS A 320 -0.27 6.57 19.04
CA LYS A 320 -1.40 7.01 18.20
C LYS A 320 -1.01 8.03 17.12
N GLY A 321 -1.99 8.81 16.66
CA GLY A 321 -1.88 9.74 15.54
C GLY A 321 -2.61 9.26 14.27
N ARG A 322 -3.58 8.36 14.42
CA ARG A 322 -4.27 7.68 13.31
C ARG A 322 -5.25 8.60 12.60
N ALA A 323 -5.44 8.42 11.30
CA ALA A 323 -6.47 9.18 10.59
C ALA A 323 -7.86 8.57 10.81
N LEU A 324 -8.02 7.28 10.55
CA LEU A 324 -9.31 6.58 10.65
C LEU A 324 -9.16 5.22 11.32
N GLU A 325 -9.96 4.98 12.35
CA GLU A 325 -10.08 3.69 13.02
C GLU A 325 -11.53 3.18 12.92
N VAL A 326 -11.71 2.10 12.17
CA VAL A 326 -13.01 1.49 11.83
C VAL A 326 -13.10 0.11 12.46
N LEU A 327 -14.08 -0.09 13.35
CA LEU A 327 -14.18 -1.28 14.20
C LEU A 327 -15.62 -1.79 14.35
N GLY A 328 -15.76 -2.99 14.92
CA GLY A 328 -17.01 -3.51 15.47
C GLY A 328 -18.17 -3.57 14.48
N GLY A 329 -17.94 -4.05 13.25
CA GLY A 329 -19.00 -4.11 12.24
C GLY A 329 -19.35 -2.77 11.60
N ALA A 330 -18.50 -1.75 11.76
CA ALA A 330 -18.71 -0.46 11.11
C ALA A 330 -18.51 -0.54 9.60
N THR A 331 -19.18 0.36 8.87
CA THR A 331 -19.06 0.50 7.41
C THR A 331 -18.64 1.92 7.06
N VAL A 332 -17.55 2.06 6.29
CA VAL A 332 -17.08 3.37 5.84
C VAL A 332 -16.93 3.40 4.32
N THR A 333 -17.41 4.48 3.70
CA THR A 333 -17.22 4.77 2.27
C THR A 333 -16.48 6.09 2.09
N LEU A 334 -15.40 6.05 1.33
CA LEU A 334 -14.55 7.20 1.00
C LEU A 334 -14.58 7.45 -0.51
N SER A 335 -14.83 8.70 -0.91
CA SER A 335 -14.71 9.14 -2.30
C SER A 335 -13.91 10.44 -2.36
N ARG A 336 -12.80 10.45 -3.10
CA ARG A 336 -11.93 11.64 -3.27
C ARG A 336 -11.43 12.14 -1.91
N VAL A 337 -10.75 11.26 -1.19
CA VAL A 337 -10.27 11.51 0.17
C VAL A 337 -8.74 11.57 0.19
N VAL A 338 -8.22 12.53 0.94
CA VAL A 338 -6.80 12.78 1.11
C VAL A 338 -6.44 12.60 2.57
N ILE A 339 -5.45 11.75 2.84
CA ILE A 339 -4.90 11.52 4.17
C ILE A 339 -3.40 11.76 4.09
N GLU A 340 -2.92 12.80 4.76
CA GLU A 340 -1.50 13.13 4.72
C GLU A 340 -0.95 13.61 6.07
N ASP A 341 0.35 13.38 6.28
CA ASP A 341 1.06 13.82 7.48
C ASP A 341 0.40 13.28 8.75
N VAL A 342 0.25 11.96 8.81
CA VAL A 342 -0.35 11.23 9.95
C VAL A 342 0.65 10.26 10.57
N TYR A 343 0.38 9.80 11.78
CA TYR A 343 1.24 8.87 12.49
C TYR A 343 0.51 7.53 12.74
N ASP A 344 1.23 6.49 13.15
CA ASP A 344 0.67 5.18 13.48
C ASP A 344 0.08 4.42 12.27
N VAL A 345 -1.18 4.69 11.94
CA VAL A 345 -1.90 4.06 10.84
C VAL A 345 -2.85 5.08 10.22
N ALA A 346 -2.80 5.25 8.91
CA ALA A 346 -3.75 6.11 8.21
C ALA A 346 -5.17 5.48 8.23
N LEU A 347 -5.31 4.24 7.77
CA LEU A 347 -6.59 3.53 7.73
C LEU A 347 -6.49 2.20 8.48
N LEU A 348 -7.11 2.09 9.65
CA LEU A 348 -7.24 0.83 10.38
C LEU A 348 -8.67 0.29 10.25
N VAL A 349 -8.79 -0.94 9.74
CA VAL A 349 -10.05 -1.67 9.61
C VAL A 349 -9.92 -2.98 10.37
N GLY A 350 -10.71 -3.14 11.45
CA GLY A 350 -10.55 -4.27 12.35
C GLY A 350 -11.86 -4.90 12.79
N GLN A 351 -11.77 -6.18 13.17
CA GLN A 351 -12.87 -7.01 13.66
C GLN A 351 -13.83 -7.48 12.56
N GLU A 352 -14.43 -8.64 12.79
CA GLU A 352 -15.34 -9.30 11.86
C GLU A 352 -16.57 -8.41 11.57
N GLY A 353 -17.02 -8.43 10.32
CA GLY A 353 -18.16 -7.64 9.84
C GLY A 353 -17.84 -6.17 9.55
N THR A 354 -16.64 -5.69 9.88
CA THR A 354 -16.21 -4.33 9.57
C THR A 354 -15.76 -4.24 8.11
N SER A 355 -16.18 -3.16 7.42
CA SER A 355 -15.82 -2.94 6.02
C SER A 355 -15.44 -1.49 5.70
N LEU A 356 -14.47 -1.33 4.80
CA LEU A 356 -14.07 -0.04 4.23
C LEU A 356 -14.09 -0.13 2.69
N THR A 357 -14.71 0.85 2.06
CA THR A 357 -14.69 1.05 0.60
C THR A 357 -14.09 2.41 0.29
N ALA A 358 -13.14 2.47 -0.63
CA ALA A 358 -12.49 3.72 -1.00
C ALA A 358 -12.30 3.83 -2.52
N GLU A 359 -12.61 5.01 -3.04
CA GLU A 359 -12.34 5.40 -4.43
C GLU A 359 -11.67 6.78 -4.46
N ASP A 360 -10.66 6.96 -5.32
CA ASP A 360 -9.87 8.19 -5.41
C ASP A 360 -9.23 8.55 -4.06
N LEU A 361 -8.34 7.68 -3.59
CA LEU A 361 -7.73 7.79 -2.27
C LEU A 361 -6.24 8.16 -2.40
N LEU A 362 -5.82 9.24 -1.76
CA LEU A 362 -4.40 9.57 -1.58
C LEU A 362 -4.03 9.41 -0.10
N VAL A 363 -3.16 8.46 0.21
CA VAL A 363 -2.54 8.31 1.53
C VAL A 363 -1.05 8.57 1.38
N ARG A 364 -0.52 9.58 2.07
CA ARG A 364 0.92 9.86 2.01
C ARG A 364 1.56 10.36 3.28
N ARG A 365 2.87 10.12 3.42
CA ARG A 365 3.69 10.57 4.56
C ARG A 365 3.09 10.09 5.88
N VAL A 366 3.01 8.77 6.03
CA VAL A 366 2.59 8.13 7.29
C VAL A 366 3.83 7.80 8.12
N ALA A 367 4.01 8.51 9.23
CA ALA A 367 5.16 8.39 10.12
C ALA A 367 4.94 7.30 11.20
N PRO A 368 6.03 6.68 11.70
CA PRO A 368 5.91 5.68 12.76
C PRO A 368 5.47 6.30 14.08
N SER A 369 4.59 5.63 14.81
CA SER A 369 4.29 5.95 16.22
C SER A 369 5.31 5.30 17.17
N ILE A 370 5.43 5.79 18.40
CA ILE A 370 6.28 5.20 19.43
C ILE A 370 5.38 4.70 20.58
N PRO A 371 5.56 3.47 21.10
CA PRO A 371 6.63 2.52 20.82
C PRO A 371 6.31 1.46 19.75
N ALA A 372 5.14 1.54 19.10
CA ALA A 372 4.69 0.50 18.18
C ALA A 372 5.48 0.47 16.86
N GLU A 373 6.12 1.58 16.49
CA GLU A 373 6.82 1.81 15.21
C GLU A 373 5.98 1.49 13.98
N SER A 374 4.65 1.54 14.13
CA SER A 374 3.68 1.43 13.04
C SER A 374 3.58 2.76 12.33
N GLY A 375 3.74 2.76 11.00
CA GLY A 375 3.52 3.93 10.13
C GLY A 375 2.75 3.55 8.86
N ARG A 376 1.68 2.76 9.02
CA ARG A 376 1.05 2.01 7.92
C ARG A 376 0.00 2.83 7.17
N GLY A 377 -0.09 2.63 5.86
CA GLY A 377 -1.12 3.25 5.03
C GLY A 377 -2.50 2.64 5.25
N LEU A 378 -2.62 1.33 5.01
CA LEU A 378 -3.82 0.54 5.23
C LEU A 378 -3.50 -0.68 6.10
N GLU A 379 -4.26 -0.87 7.16
CA GLU A 379 -4.20 -2.05 8.02
C GLU A 379 -5.57 -2.73 8.11
N VAL A 380 -5.65 -4.00 7.70
CA VAL A 380 -6.87 -4.81 7.80
C VAL A 380 -6.62 -6.04 8.66
N VAL A 381 -7.38 -6.19 9.74
CA VAL A 381 -7.12 -7.23 10.75
C VAL A 381 -8.39 -7.88 11.28
N SER A 382 -8.23 -9.06 11.89
CA SER A 382 -9.28 -9.72 12.68
C SER A 382 -10.60 -9.96 11.91
N GLY A 383 -10.55 -10.43 10.66
CA GLY A 383 -11.77 -10.74 9.89
C GLY A 383 -12.41 -9.56 9.17
N ALA A 384 -11.75 -8.40 9.12
CA ALA A 384 -12.24 -7.20 8.45
C ALA A 384 -11.98 -7.24 6.93
N HIS A 385 -12.66 -6.35 6.20
CA HIS A 385 -12.61 -6.30 4.73
C HIS A 385 -12.33 -4.88 4.23
N ALA A 386 -11.46 -4.72 3.24
CA ALA A 386 -11.25 -3.45 2.53
C ALA A 386 -11.33 -3.61 1.01
N ALA A 387 -12.00 -2.68 0.32
CA ALA A 387 -11.97 -2.59 -1.13
C ALA A 387 -11.52 -1.18 -1.53
N VAL A 388 -10.40 -1.09 -2.24
CA VAL A 388 -9.75 0.18 -2.59
C VAL A 388 -9.55 0.24 -4.09
N THR A 389 -10.07 1.28 -4.72
CA THR A 389 -10.01 1.52 -6.17
C THR A 389 -9.38 2.88 -6.45
N ARG A 390 -8.45 2.97 -7.41
CA ARG A 390 -7.75 4.22 -7.79
C ARG A 390 -7.14 4.91 -6.58
N ALA A 391 -6.06 4.33 -6.06
CA ALA A 391 -5.41 4.83 -4.85
C ALA A 391 -3.89 4.92 -4.94
N VAL A 392 -3.32 5.84 -4.16
CA VAL A 392 -1.88 6.01 -4.00
C VAL A 392 -1.53 5.92 -2.52
N PHE A 393 -0.61 5.02 -2.18
CA PHE A 393 0.03 4.92 -0.86
C PHE A 393 1.50 5.29 -1.00
N ASP A 394 1.88 6.45 -0.50
CA ASP A 394 3.20 7.02 -0.75
C ASP A 394 3.91 7.41 0.53
N GLU A 395 5.20 7.09 0.66
CA GLU A 395 5.99 7.49 1.85
C GLU A 395 5.38 7.02 3.18
N CYS A 396 4.76 5.82 3.18
CA CYS A 396 4.32 5.13 4.40
C CYS A 396 5.51 4.45 5.08
N SER A 397 5.58 4.47 6.40
CA SER A 397 6.67 3.84 7.15
C SER A 397 6.32 2.40 7.53
N GLN A 398 7.31 1.56 7.80
CA GLN A 398 7.15 0.14 8.13
C GLN A 398 6.53 -0.73 7.01
N THR A 399 5.24 -0.58 6.73
CA THR A 399 4.51 -1.31 5.68
C THR A 399 3.39 -0.43 5.13
N ALA A 400 3.27 -0.24 3.82
CA ALA A 400 2.16 0.57 3.28
C ALA A 400 0.80 -0.15 3.39
N VAL A 401 0.72 -1.42 2.99
CA VAL A 401 -0.50 -2.25 3.09
C VAL A 401 -0.25 -3.48 3.95
N PHE A 402 -0.93 -3.61 5.08
CA PHE A 402 -0.73 -4.69 6.03
C PHE A 402 -2.04 -5.44 6.31
N LEU A 403 -2.06 -6.75 6.08
CA LEU A 403 -3.17 -7.61 6.43
C LEU A 403 -2.71 -8.69 7.40
N SER A 404 -3.49 -8.90 8.47
CA SER A 404 -3.14 -9.89 9.49
C SER A 404 -4.34 -10.64 10.05
N GLY A 405 -4.22 -11.96 10.07
CA GLY A 405 -5.16 -12.89 10.69
C GLY A 405 -6.20 -13.45 9.72
N ALA A 406 -6.68 -14.64 10.05
CA ALA A 406 -7.65 -15.36 9.23
C ALA A 406 -8.91 -14.52 9.00
N GLY A 407 -9.37 -14.49 7.75
CA GLY A 407 -10.55 -13.73 7.33
C GLY A 407 -10.30 -12.24 7.09
N ALA A 408 -9.11 -11.69 7.39
CA ALA A 408 -8.76 -10.34 6.95
C ALA A 408 -8.55 -10.35 5.43
N THR A 409 -9.30 -9.50 4.71
CA THR A 409 -9.25 -9.46 3.25
C THR A 409 -9.12 -8.04 2.68
N ALA A 410 -8.41 -7.91 1.55
CA ALA A 410 -8.37 -6.67 0.79
C ALA A 410 -8.42 -6.90 -0.73
N GLY A 411 -9.24 -6.12 -1.43
CA GLY A 411 -9.20 -6.00 -2.89
C GLY A 411 -8.60 -4.65 -3.28
N LEU A 412 -7.53 -4.66 -4.09
CA LEU A 412 -6.86 -3.48 -4.58
C LEU A 412 -6.96 -3.42 -6.11
N THR A 413 -7.57 -2.37 -6.63
CA THR A 413 -7.71 -2.14 -8.06
C THR A 413 -7.16 -0.77 -8.45
N ASP A 414 -6.26 -0.71 -9.43
CA ASP A 414 -5.63 0.54 -9.86
C ASP A 414 -4.92 1.23 -8.68
N VAL A 415 -3.95 0.54 -8.07
CA VAL A 415 -3.26 1.04 -6.87
C VAL A 415 -1.76 1.18 -7.10
N VAL A 416 -1.19 2.29 -6.61
CA VAL A 416 0.26 2.53 -6.59
C VAL A 416 0.72 2.59 -5.14
N VAL A 417 1.74 1.80 -4.81
CA VAL A 417 2.41 1.80 -3.51
C VAL A 417 3.87 2.15 -3.72
N SER A 418 4.30 3.31 -3.21
CA SER A 418 5.63 3.82 -3.50
C SER A 418 6.38 4.41 -2.32
N ARG A 419 7.72 4.36 -2.43
CA ARG A 419 8.65 5.10 -1.56
C ARG A 419 8.43 4.87 -0.07
N THR A 420 8.10 3.63 0.33
CA THR A 420 7.97 3.27 1.73
C THR A 420 9.25 3.57 2.51
N ARG A 421 9.12 3.83 3.81
CA ARG A 421 10.23 4.22 4.67
C ARG A 421 10.51 3.11 5.70
N PRO A 422 11.76 2.66 5.84
CA PRO A 422 12.15 1.79 6.94
C PRO A 422 11.93 2.45 8.30
N ASN A 423 11.89 1.62 9.34
CA ASN A 423 11.85 2.06 10.72
C ASN A 423 13.16 2.78 11.11
N ALA A 424 13.17 3.38 12.31
CA ALA A 424 14.35 4.09 12.81
C ALA A 424 15.58 3.17 12.97
N ASP A 425 15.37 1.87 13.18
CA ASP A 425 16.43 0.86 13.24
C ASP A 425 16.90 0.37 11.85
N GLY A 426 16.29 0.86 10.77
CA GLY A 426 16.60 0.50 9.39
C GLY A 426 15.90 -0.77 8.89
N THR A 427 15.05 -1.40 9.70
CA THR A 427 14.28 -2.60 9.31
C THR A 427 12.95 -2.23 8.65
N SER A 428 12.29 -3.22 8.05
CA SER A 428 10.98 -3.04 7.37
C SER A 428 11.08 -2.05 6.19
N GLY A 429 9.98 -1.35 5.87
CA GLY A 429 9.85 -0.52 4.68
C GLY A 429 9.15 -1.26 3.53
N ARG A 430 8.27 -2.22 3.85
CA ARG A 430 7.62 -3.09 2.87
C ARG A 430 6.49 -2.39 2.13
N GLY A 431 6.25 -2.80 0.89
CA GLY A 431 5.07 -2.35 0.14
C GLY A 431 3.78 -2.96 0.70
N CYS A 432 3.66 -4.29 0.61
CA CYS A 432 2.53 -5.04 1.12
C CYS A 432 2.99 -6.25 1.95
N GLN A 433 2.27 -6.55 3.03
CA GLN A 433 2.49 -7.72 3.86
C GLN A 433 1.17 -8.42 4.23
N LEU A 434 1.08 -9.71 3.92
CA LEU A 434 -0.03 -10.60 4.30
C LEU A 434 0.49 -11.66 5.29
N VAL A 435 -0.13 -11.77 6.47
CA VAL A 435 0.27 -12.74 7.50
C VAL A 435 -0.93 -13.39 8.20
N GLY A 436 -0.70 -14.55 8.80
CA GLY A 436 -1.68 -15.24 9.66
C GLY A 436 -2.94 -15.70 8.94
N GLY A 437 -2.84 -16.13 7.68
CA GLY A 437 -3.99 -16.59 6.88
C GLY A 437 -4.84 -15.47 6.26
N ALA A 438 -4.25 -14.29 6.06
CA ALA A 438 -4.90 -13.19 5.35
C ALA A 438 -5.03 -13.47 3.84
N ALA A 439 -5.94 -12.77 3.16
CA ALA A 439 -6.13 -12.90 1.71
C ALA A 439 -6.18 -11.55 1.00
N ALA A 440 -5.58 -11.43 -0.18
CA ALA A 440 -5.72 -10.24 -1.00
C ALA A 440 -5.92 -10.56 -2.49
N THR A 441 -6.60 -9.65 -3.19
CA THR A 441 -6.70 -9.65 -4.65
C THR A 441 -6.17 -8.35 -5.23
N PHE A 442 -5.30 -8.44 -6.24
CA PHE A 442 -4.73 -7.29 -6.95
C PHE A 442 -5.17 -7.29 -8.41
N ASP A 443 -5.62 -6.14 -8.89
CA ASP A 443 -5.88 -5.86 -10.31
C ASP A 443 -5.20 -4.54 -10.70
N ARG A 444 -4.17 -4.61 -11.54
CA ARG A 444 -3.39 -3.45 -11.98
C ARG A 444 -2.79 -2.69 -10.79
N VAL A 445 -1.81 -3.32 -10.13
CA VAL A 445 -1.16 -2.78 -8.92
C VAL A 445 0.34 -2.62 -9.16
N VAL A 446 0.88 -1.46 -8.75
CA VAL A 446 2.30 -1.12 -8.86
C VAL A 446 2.91 -0.96 -7.48
N PHE A 447 4.03 -1.63 -7.24
CA PHE A 447 4.93 -1.40 -6.12
C PHE A 447 6.24 -0.84 -6.65
N ASP A 448 6.59 0.40 -6.28
CA ASP A 448 7.78 1.07 -6.78
C ASP A 448 8.65 1.69 -5.68
N SER A 449 9.96 1.49 -5.76
CA SER A 449 10.93 2.16 -4.89
C SER A 449 10.68 1.91 -3.38
N ASN A 450 10.28 0.69 -3.03
CA ASN A 450 10.06 0.24 -1.64
C ASN A 450 11.34 -0.41 -1.08
N TYR A 451 11.36 -0.73 0.21
CA TYR A 451 12.52 -1.35 0.87
C TYR A 451 12.20 -2.74 1.44
N ASP A 452 13.23 -3.51 1.79
CA ASP A 452 13.13 -4.86 2.36
C ASP A 452 12.45 -5.86 1.41
N VAL A 453 11.12 -5.91 1.39
CA VAL A 453 10.34 -6.72 0.45
C VAL A 453 9.15 -5.91 -0.05
N ALA A 454 8.97 -5.81 -1.36
CA ALA A 454 7.84 -5.06 -1.91
C ALA A 454 6.50 -5.78 -1.71
N VAL A 455 6.43 -7.10 -1.95
CA VAL A 455 5.24 -7.92 -1.68
C VAL A 455 5.62 -9.14 -0.84
N PHE A 456 5.17 -9.18 0.41
CA PHE A 456 5.48 -10.26 1.35
C PHE A 456 4.23 -11.05 1.74
N VAL A 457 4.14 -12.31 1.30
CA VAL A 457 3.01 -13.21 1.61
C VAL A 457 3.52 -14.34 2.49
N ASN A 458 3.03 -14.42 3.72
CA ASN A 458 3.58 -15.32 4.72
C ASN A 458 2.50 -15.96 5.61
N GLU A 459 2.87 -17.01 6.34
CA GLU A 459 2.07 -17.67 7.39
C GLU A 459 0.69 -18.11 6.88
N GLY A 460 0.67 -18.94 5.83
CA GLY A 460 -0.56 -19.50 5.26
C GLY A 460 -1.47 -18.50 4.56
N SER A 461 -0.95 -17.34 4.16
CA SER A 461 -1.74 -16.29 3.50
C SER A 461 -1.89 -16.54 2.01
N THR A 462 -2.85 -15.86 1.38
CA THR A 462 -3.17 -16.03 -0.05
C THR A 462 -3.15 -14.72 -0.81
N LEU A 463 -2.63 -14.75 -2.04
CA LEU A 463 -2.66 -13.61 -2.97
C LEU A 463 -3.05 -14.10 -4.37
N ASP A 464 -4.05 -13.44 -4.96
CA ASP A 464 -4.34 -13.53 -6.40
C ASP A 464 -4.02 -12.17 -7.03
N ALA A 465 -3.10 -12.13 -7.99
CA ALA A 465 -2.67 -10.88 -8.60
C ALA A 465 -2.73 -10.95 -10.13
N THR A 466 -3.42 -9.98 -10.72
CA THR A 466 -3.46 -9.73 -12.15
C THR A 466 -2.85 -8.36 -12.45
N ASP A 467 -1.97 -8.28 -13.44
CA ASP A 467 -1.30 -7.04 -13.84
C ASP A 467 -0.50 -6.41 -12.68
N LEU A 468 0.44 -7.19 -12.13
CA LEU A 468 1.30 -6.76 -11.02
C LEU A 468 2.64 -6.24 -11.54
N THR A 469 3.01 -5.02 -11.16
CA THR A 469 4.36 -4.48 -11.39
C THR A 469 5.07 -4.27 -10.07
N VAL A 470 6.27 -4.81 -9.93
CA VAL A 470 7.14 -4.61 -8.76
C VAL A 470 8.51 -4.15 -9.24
N THR A 471 8.89 -2.93 -8.89
CA THR A 471 10.14 -2.36 -9.39
C THR A 471 10.94 -1.60 -8.33
N ARG A 472 12.27 -1.63 -8.49
CA ARG A 472 13.23 -0.87 -7.67
C ARG A 472 13.13 -1.11 -6.17
N THR A 473 12.90 -2.37 -5.75
CA THR A 473 12.94 -2.71 -4.32
C THR A 473 14.38 -2.64 -3.79
N GLY A 474 14.60 -1.76 -2.81
CA GLY A 474 15.87 -1.56 -2.13
C GLY A 474 16.10 -2.55 -1.00
N SER A 475 17.37 -2.81 -0.67
CA SER A 475 17.74 -3.68 0.45
C SER A 475 17.31 -3.09 1.79
N GLU A 476 17.11 -3.94 2.79
CA GLU A 476 16.88 -3.51 4.16
C GLU A 476 18.04 -2.61 4.63
N MET A 477 17.74 -1.43 5.16
CA MET A 477 18.77 -0.43 5.48
C MET A 477 19.66 -0.84 6.67
N ALA A 478 19.14 -1.64 7.60
CA ALA A 478 19.87 -2.09 8.79
C ALA A 478 21.06 -3.00 8.43
N THR A 479 20.85 -3.91 7.46
CA THR A 479 21.80 -4.96 7.10
C THR A 479 22.42 -4.75 5.73
N GLY A 480 21.79 -3.97 4.85
CA GLY A 480 22.12 -3.88 3.44
C GLY A 480 21.81 -5.16 2.67
N GLN A 481 21.04 -6.07 3.27
CA GLN A 481 20.63 -7.37 2.72
C GLN A 481 19.17 -7.34 2.27
N ASP A 482 18.75 -8.37 1.55
CA ASP A 482 17.42 -8.47 0.94
C ASP A 482 17.13 -7.37 -0.12
N GLY A 483 15.87 -6.95 -0.27
CA GLY A 483 15.35 -6.12 -1.35
C GLY A 483 14.55 -6.90 -2.40
N SER A 484 13.98 -8.04 -2.01
CA SER A 484 13.24 -8.92 -2.89
C SER A 484 11.98 -8.26 -3.46
N GLY A 485 11.70 -8.47 -4.75
CA GLY A 485 10.46 -7.98 -5.35
C GLY A 485 9.24 -8.63 -4.70
N MET A 486 9.23 -9.96 -4.65
CA MET A 486 8.19 -10.72 -3.97
C MET A 486 8.78 -11.87 -3.17
N ALA A 487 8.34 -12.05 -1.93
CA ALA A 487 8.67 -13.20 -1.10
C ALA A 487 7.39 -13.91 -0.63
N VAL A 488 7.33 -15.22 -0.84
CA VAL A 488 6.20 -16.09 -0.49
C VAL A 488 6.70 -17.20 0.43
N GLN A 489 6.13 -17.31 1.63
CA GLN A 489 6.71 -18.15 2.69
C GLN A 489 5.68 -18.91 3.53
N PHE A 490 6.18 -19.98 4.18
CA PHE A 490 5.52 -20.72 5.25
C PHE A 490 4.05 -21.08 4.99
N GLY A 491 3.82 -21.90 3.96
CA GLY A 491 2.51 -22.46 3.62
C GLY A 491 1.59 -21.53 2.84
N SER A 492 2.11 -20.41 2.35
CA SER A 492 1.33 -19.41 1.61
C SER A 492 1.10 -19.81 0.15
N THR A 493 0.01 -19.32 -0.45
CA THR A 493 -0.35 -19.59 -1.85
C THR A 493 -0.47 -18.31 -2.66
N VAL A 494 0.20 -18.23 -3.81
CA VAL A 494 0.11 -17.08 -4.72
C VAL A 494 -0.22 -17.52 -6.14
N THR A 495 -1.18 -16.84 -6.75
CA THR A 495 -1.51 -16.96 -8.19
C THR A 495 -1.19 -15.65 -8.90
N LEU A 496 -0.45 -15.72 -10.00
CA LEU A 496 -0.02 -14.56 -10.78
C LEU A 496 -0.50 -14.66 -12.23
N THR A 497 -1.10 -13.60 -12.75
CA THR A 497 -1.42 -13.46 -14.18
C THR A 497 -0.88 -12.13 -14.68
N ARG A 498 0.10 -12.16 -15.59
CA ARG A 498 0.80 -10.96 -16.09
C ARG A 498 1.48 -10.19 -14.96
N ALA A 499 2.74 -10.52 -14.71
CA ALA A 499 3.54 -9.83 -13.70
C ALA A 499 4.91 -9.40 -14.22
N LEU A 500 5.34 -8.21 -13.84
CA LEU A 500 6.66 -7.66 -14.11
C LEU A 500 7.38 -7.38 -12.79
N LEU A 501 8.49 -8.07 -12.56
CA LEU A 501 9.40 -7.79 -11.46
C LEU A 501 10.73 -7.31 -12.04
N SER A 502 11.07 -6.04 -11.84
CA SER A 502 12.25 -5.44 -12.46
C SER A 502 13.12 -4.65 -11.49
N GLU A 503 14.43 -4.66 -11.69
CA GLU A 503 15.36 -3.79 -10.95
C GLU A 503 15.33 -3.95 -9.42
N ASN A 504 14.83 -5.09 -8.94
CA ASN A 504 14.81 -5.45 -7.53
C ASN A 504 16.18 -5.97 -7.10
N ARG A 505 16.39 -6.11 -5.79
CA ARG A 505 17.61 -6.68 -5.22
C ARG A 505 17.34 -8.06 -4.65
N SER A 506 18.39 -8.82 -4.31
CA SER A 506 18.29 -10.15 -3.71
C SER A 506 17.62 -11.19 -4.62
N HIS A 507 16.30 -11.14 -4.76
CA HIS A 507 15.48 -12.00 -5.59
C HIS A 507 14.43 -11.19 -6.36
N GLY A 508 14.13 -11.58 -7.59
CA GLY A 508 12.88 -11.16 -8.23
C GLY A 508 11.69 -11.77 -7.47
N ILE A 509 11.63 -13.11 -7.44
CA ILE A 509 10.67 -13.88 -6.66
C ILE A 509 11.42 -14.87 -5.76
N PHE A 510 11.12 -14.86 -4.46
CA PHE A 510 11.60 -15.82 -3.48
C PHE A 510 10.43 -16.65 -2.94
N VAL A 511 10.55 -17.97 -2.98
CA VAL A 511 9.52 -18.91 -2.52
C VAL A 511 10.15 -19.90 -1.54
N ASP A 512 9.62 -19.96 -0.32
CA ASP A 512 10.27 -20.68 0.77
C ASP A 512 9.31 -21.48 1.66
N GLY A 513 9.74 -22.69 2.01
CA GLY A 513 9.10 -23.53 3.01
C GLY A 513 8.05 -24.50 2.47
N GLU A 514 7.89 -25.60 3.19
CA GLU A 514 6.96 -26.68 2.84
C GLU A 514 5.51 -26.17 2.77
N GLY A 515 4.77 -26.63 1.75
CA GLY A 515 3.38 -26.23 1.51
C GLY A 515 3.21 -24.84 0.91
N THR A 516 4.30 -24.09 0.69
CA THR A 516 4.27 -22.82 -0.04
C THR A 516 4.17 -23.08 -1.54
N VAL A 517 3.18 -22.48 -2.20
CA VAL A 517 2.89 -22.71 -3.63
C VAL A 517 2.77 -21.38 -4.37
N VAL A 518 3.50 -21.27 -5.48
CA VAL A 518 3.33 -20.17 -6.44
C VAL A 518 2.98 -20.75 -7.81
N SER A 519 1.93 -20.23 -8.42
CA SER A 519 1.56 -20.58 -9.79
C SER A 519 1.26 -19.34 -10.61
N GLY A 520 1.49 -19.39 -11.92
CA GLY A 520 1.13 -18.24 -12.74
C GLY A 520 1.47 -18.34 -14.22
N SER A 521 1.06 -17.32 -14.94
CA SER A 521 1.37 -17.17 -16.36
C SER A 521 1.72 -15.73 -16.74
N ASP A 522 2.51 -15.59 -17.80
CA ASP A 522 2.98 -14.30 -18.32
C ASP A 522 3.84 -13.53 -17.30
N ILE A 523 4.92 -14.17 -16.85
CA ILE A 523 5.78 -13.61 -15.80
C ILE A 523 7.11 -13.15 -16.37
N THR A 524 7.42 -11.86 -16.20
CA THR A 524 8.72 -11.28 -16.54
C THR A 524 9.48 -10.94 -15.27
N VAL A 525 10.69 -11.49 -15.09
CA VAL A 525 11.61 -11.12 -14.02
C VAL A 525 12.91 -10.65 -14.65
N ARG A 526 13.28 -9.39 -14.46
CA ARG A 526 14.46 -8.83 -15.12
C ARG A 526 15.29 -7.88 -14.29
N ASP A 527 16.55 -7.75 -14.67
CA ASP A 527 17.45 -6.75 -14.12
C ASP A 527 17.62 -6.86 -12.58
N THR A 528 17.47 -8.08 -12.02
CA THR A 528 17.61 -8.32 -10.58
C THR A 528 19.09 -8.18 -10.16
N ARG A 529 19.33 -7.41 -9.11
CA ARG A 529 20.66 -7.06 -8.60
C ARG A 529 20.97 -7.79 -7.30
N GLY A 530 22.26 -7.95 -6.99
CA GLY A 530 22.67 -8.41 -5.67
C GLY A 530 22.29 -7.42 -4.56
N TRP A 531 22.48 -7.85 -3.32
CA TRP A 531 22.38 -6.99 -2.14
C TRP A 531 23.22 -5.73 -2.27
N GLU A 532 22.84 -4.68 -1.54
CA GLU A 532 23.63 -3.46 -1.48
C GLU A 532 24.99 -3.71 -0.82
N VAL A 533 25.01 -4.49 0.27
CA VAL A 533 26.25 -4.91 0.93
C VAL A 533 26.64 -6.30 0.45
N GLY A 534 27.89 -6.44 -0.02
CA GLY A 534 28.47 -7.71 -0.46
C GLY A 534 28.12 -8.12 -1.89
N GLY A 535 27.08 -7.54 -2.52
CA GLY A 535 26.76 -7.77 -3.93
C GLY A 535 26.31 -9.20 -4.29
N VAL A 536 26.12 -10.05 -3.27
CA VAL A 536 25.65 -11.45 -3.39
C VAL A 536 24.16 -11.46 -3.70
N GLY A 537 23.69 -12.49 -4.42
CA GLY A 537 22.32 -12.61 -4.87
C GLY A 537 22.08 -11.99 -6.24
N GLY A 538 20.83 -11.58 -6.45
CA GLY A 538 20.33 -11.11 -7.74
C GLY A 538 19.63 -12.20 -8.55
N VAL A 539 19.25 -13.28 -7.88
CA VAL A 539 18.56 -14.43 -8.45
C VAL A 539 17.23 -13.97 -9.05
N GLY A 540 16.92 -14.39 -10.27
CA GLY A 540 15.61 -14.10 -10.85
C GLY A 540 14.50 -14.71 -10.01
N ILE A 541 14.48 -16.04 -9.91
CA ILE A 541 13.52 -16.79 -9.10
C ILE A 541 14.24 -17.84 -8.24
N GLY A 542 14.06 -17.80 -6.92
CA GLY A 542 14.57 -18.80 -5.98
C GLY A 542 13.43 -19.55 -5.29
N VAL A 543 13.44 -20.88 -5.34
CA VAL A 543 12.45 -21.76 -4.69
C VAL A 543 13.18 -22.74 -3.79
N GLN A 544 12.82 -22.80 -2.51
CA GLN A 544 13.59 -23.56 -1.52
C GLN A 544 12.74 -24.25 -0.43
N HIS A 545 13.38 -25.17 0.29
CA HIS A 545 12.87 -25.83 1.50
C HIS A 545 11.49 -26.50 1.35
N GLY A 546 11.25 -27.20 0.24
CA GLY A 546 9.99 -27.93 0.03
C GLY A 546 8.88 -27.12 -0.64
N ALA A 547 9.17 -25.88 -1.06
CA ALA A 547 8.24 -25.06 -1.80
C ALA A 547 8.05 -25.53 -3.26
N SER A 548 6.92 -25.15 -3.86
CA SER A 548 6.57 -25.52 -5.24
C SER A 548 6.27 -24.30 -6.11
N LEU A 549 6.78 -24.30 -7.34
CA LEU A 549 6.55 -23.26 -8.34
C LEU A 549 6.10 -23.86 -9.68
N THR A 550 5.06 -23.31 -10.29
CA THR A 550 4.64 -23.66 -11.65
C THR A 550 4.38 -22.42 -12.50
N LEU A 551 5.14 -22.22 -13.57
CA LEU A 551 5.01 -21.06 -14.45
C LEU A 551 4.79 -21.46 -15.91
N THR A 552 3.93 -20.71 -16.60
CA THR A 552 3.74 -20.81 -18.06
C THR A 552 4.01 -19.47 -18.72
N ARG A 553 4.77 -19.43 -19.84
CA ARG A 553 5.15 -18.18 -20.52
C ARG A 553 5.90 -17.25 -19.57
N SER A 554 7.17 -17.57 -19.31
CA SER A 554 8.03 -16.76 -18.44
C SER A 554 9.27 -16.24 -19.16
N LEU A 555 9.67 -15.02 -18.83
CA LEU A 555 10.90 -14.39 -19.29
C LEU A 555 11.75 -13.99 -18.09
N LEU A 556 12.95 -14.56 -17.99
CA LEU A 556 13.96 -14.17 -17.03
C LEU A 556 15.13 -13.55 -17.79
N GLU A 557 15.41 -12.28 -17.53
CA GLU A 557 16.34 -11.52 -18.36
C GLU A 557 17.31 -10.67 -17.53
N ARG A 558 18.61 -10.72 -17.83
CA ARG A 558 19.63 -9.85 -17.18
C ARG A 558 19.61 -9.91 -15.64
N ASN A 559 19.19 -11.05 -15.09
CA ASN A 559 19.32 -11.33 -13.66
C ASN A 559 20.76 -11.73 -13.33
N ARG A 560 21.15 -11.67 -12.06
CA ARG A 560 22.50 -12.02 -11.62
C ARG A 560 22.49 -13.36 -10.88
N GLU A 561 23.63 -14.01 -10.86
CA GLU A 561 23.85 -15.27 -10.14
C GLU A 561 23.06 -16.47 -10.71
N VAL A 562 21.73 -16.49 -10.64
CA VAL A 562 20.93 -17.56 -11.25
C VAL A 562 19.64 -16.99 -11.85
N GLY A 563 19.26 -17.47 -13.03
CA GLY A 563 17.93 -17.20 -13.60
C GLY A 563 16.84 -17.83 -12.72
N VAL A 564 16.79 -19.16 -12.68
CA VAL A 564 15.89 -19.95 -11.82
C VAL A 564 16.68 -20.93 -10.96
N LEU A 565 16.52 -20.85 -9.64
CA LEU A 565 17.20 -21.68 -8.65
C LEU A 565 16.19 -22.52 -7.85
N GLY A 566 16.33 -23.85 -7.91
CA GLY A 566 15.72 -24.79 -6.97
C GLY A 566 16.76 -25.28 -5.96
N HIS A 567 16.43 -25.20 -4.66
CA HIS A 567 17.33 -25.65 -3.59
C HIS A 567 16.60 -26.44 -2.49
N HIS A 568 17.30 -27.39 -1.87
CA HIS A 568 16.80 -28.32 -0.83
C HIS A 568 15.80 -29.38 -1.32
N ASN A 569 15.77 -30.51 -0.60
CA ASN A 569 14.87 -31.63 -0.84
C ASN A 569 13.40 -31.21 -0.76
N GLY A 570 12.58 -31.83 -1.61
CA GLY A 570 11.13 -31.60 -1.68
C GLY A 570 10.73 -30.35 -2.47
N THR A 571 11.69 -29.50 -2.83
CA THR A 571 11.45 -28.34 -3.69
C THR A 571 11.15 -28.79 -5.12
N THR A 572 10.07 -28.27 -5.72
CA THR A 572 9.70 -28.58 -7.11
C THR A 572 9.48 -27.31 -7.93
N ILE A 573 10.02 -27.31 -9.15
CA ILE A 573 9.85 -26.21 -10.10
C ILE A 573 9.39 -26.81 -11.42
N THR A 574 8.32 -26.27 -12.01
CA THR A 574 7.85 -26.63 -13.35
C THR A 574 7.73 -25.37 -14.21
N LEU A 575 8.40 -25.37 -15.35
CA LEU A 575 8.39 -24.27 -16.32
C LEU A 575 7.87 -24.78 -17.67
N THR A 576 6.99 -24.02 -18.29
CA THR A 576 6.50 -24.28 -19.65
C THR A 576 6.56 -23.00 -20.45
N ASP A 577 7.09 -23.04 -21.67
CA ASP A 577 7.25 -21.84 -22.51
C ASP A 577 8.13 -20.78 -21.80
N ALA A 578 9.33 -21.18 -21.35
CA ALA A 578 10.22 -20.33 -20.54
C ALA A 578 11.46 -19.86 -21.33
N THR A 579 11.76 -18.57 -21.26
CA THR A 579 13.00 -17.98 -21.77
C THR A 579 13.85 -17.47 -20.60
N VAL A 580 15.07 -17.99 -20.46
CA VAL A 580 16.08 -17.44 -19.55
C VAL A 580 17.21 -16.90 -20.40
N ARG A 581 17.46 -15.59 -20.35
CA ARG A 581 18.51 -14.97 -21.17
C ARG A 581 19.37 -13.96 -20.45
N ASP A 582 20.60 -13.86 -20.92
CA ASP A 582 21.57 -12.86 -20.50
C ASP A 582 21.82 -12.88 -18.98
N THR A 583 21.81 -14.06 -18.35
CA THR A 583 22.10 -14.19 -16.92
C THR A 583 23.55 -13.78 -16.65
N LEU A 584 23.71 -12.79 -15.79
CA LEU A 584 24.98 -12.16 -15.47
C LEU A 584 25.64 -12.86 -14.28
N ASN A 585 26.96 -12.69 -14.15
CA ASN A 585 27.67 -13.11 -12.94
C ASN A 585 27.17 -12.32 -11.70
N SER A 586 27.22 -12.97 -10.54
CA SER A 586 27.20 -12.28 -9.25
C SER A 586 28.32 -11.22 -9.27
N GLY A 587 28.05 -10.03 -8.73
CA GLY A 587 29.02 -8.92 -8.82
C GLY A 587 30.40 -9.31 -8.26
N CYS A 588 31.47 -8.71 -8.77
CA CYS A 588 32.81 -8.97 -8.24
C CYS A 588 32.96 -8.35 -6.84
N PHE A 589 33.50 -9.11 -5.89
CA PHE A 589 33.93 -8.60 -4.59
C PHE A 589 35.09 -7.60 -4.78
N GLU A 590 35.33 -6.74 -3.77
CA GLU A 590 36.52 -5.87 -3.75
C GLU A 590 37.80 -6.67 -4.08
N ALA A 591 38.68 -6.06 -4.90
CA ALA A 591 39.99 -6.56 -5.31
C ALA A 591 40.02 -7.91 -6.07
N GLY A 592 39.19 -8.04 -7.11
CA GLY A 592 39.58 -8.82 -8.30
C GLY A 592 39.31 -10.33 -8.29
N ALA A 593 38.65 -10.87 -7.27
CA ALA A 593 38.09 -12.23 -7.32
C ALA A 593 36.59 -12.15 -7.64
N CYS A 594 36.24 -12.34 -8.92
CA CYS A 594 34.85 -12.59 -9.29
C CYS A 594 34.59 -14.08 -9.05
N ASP A 595 33.60 -14.39 -8.22
CA ASP A 595 33.13 -15.76 -8.07
C ASP A 595 32.22 -16.04 -9.26
N VAL A 596 32.68 -16.84 -10.23
CA VAL A 596 31.90 -17.15 -11.44
C VAL A 596 30.80 -18.13 -11.05
N ARG A 597 29.68 -17.58 -10.57
CA ARG A 597 28.48 -18.32 -10.17
C ARG A 597 27.33 -17.81 -11.02
N SER A 598 27.23 -18.29 -12.25
CA SER A 598 26.11 -17.94 -13.13
C SER A 598 25.48 -19.20 -13.71
N ALA A 599 24.17 -19.37 -13.51
CA ALA A 599 23.42 -20.42 -14.17
C ALA A 599 22.11 -19.88 -14.74
N GLY A 600 21.72 -20.32 -15.93
CA GLY A 600 20.36 -20.09 -16.43
C GLY A 600 19.34 -20.79 -15.52
N LEU A 601 19.45 -22.12 -15.45
CA LEU A 601 18.63 -22.98 -14.59
C LEU A 601 19.53 -23.77 -13.64
N ALA A 602 19.19 -23.82 -12.35
CA ALA A 602 19.95 -24.57 -11.37
C ALA A 602 19.04 -25.41 -10.46
N ALA A 603 19.37 -26.70 -10.29
CA ALA A 603 18.72 -27.61 -9.35
C ALA A 603 19.78 -28.20 -8.40
N ILE A 604 19.63 -27.93 -7.11
CA ILE A 604 20.70 -28.17 -6.13
C ILE A 604 20.14 -28.76 -4.83
N SER A 605 20.94 -29.57 -4.14
CA SER A 605 20.62 -30.09 -2.80
C SER A 605 19.31 -30.89 -2.76
N GLY A 606 19.03 -31.68 -3.82
CA GLY A 606 17.84 -32.53 -3.90
C GLY A 606 16.58 -31.85 -4.44
N ALA A 607 16.67 -30.61 -4.94
CA ALA A 607 15.56 -29.96 -5.63
C ALA A 607 15.31 -30.60 -7.01
N HIS A 608 14.06 -30.55 -7.47
CA HIS A 608 13.64 -31.01 -8.79
C HIS A 608 13.18 -29.84 -9.67
N LEU A 609 13.74 -29.73 -10.87
CA LEU A 609 13.38 -28.70 -11.86
C LEU A 609 12.97 -29.35 -13.19
N GLY A 610 11.73 -29.17 -13.59
CA GLY A 610 11.21 -29.53 -14.91
C GLY A 610 11.07 -28.33 -15.83
N ALA A 611 11.50 -28.43 -17.08
CA ALA A 611 11.23 -27.41 -18.10
C ALA A 611 10.83 -28.03 -19.45
N GLU A 612 9.74 -27.51 -20.02
CA GLU A 612 9.24 -27.87 -21.34
C GLU A 612 9.20 -26.63 -22.25
N ARG A 613 9.57 -26.78 -23.53
CA ARG A 613 9.49 -25.70 -24.54
C ARG A 613 10.22 -24.45 -24.06
N PHE A 614 11.54 -24.59 -23.88
CA PHE A 614 12.36 -23.57 -23.23
C PHE A 614 13.55 -23.11 -24.08
N LEU A 615 14.03 -21.90 -23.76
CA LEU A 615 15.26 -21.32 -24.30
C LEU A 615 16.11 -20.79 -23.14
N VAL A 616 17.33 -21.30 -23.00
CA VAL A 616 18.36 -20.72 -22.12
C VAL A 616 19.48 -20.17 -23.00
N THR A 617 19.78 -18.87 -22.91
CA THR A 617 20.77 -18.26 -23.81
C THR A 617 21.59 -17.12 -23.24
N GLY A 618 22.84 -16.98 -23.67
CA GLY A 618 23.66 -15.79 -23.41
C GLY A 618 24.07 -15.61 -21.94
N GLY A 619 24.00 -16.67 -21.13
CA GLY A 619 24.44 -16.64 -19.74
C GLY A 619 25.97 -16.63 -19.60
N ALA A 620 26.46 -16.03 -18.51
CA ALA A 620 27.89 -15.80 -18.31
C ALA A 620 28.71 -17.06 -17.97
N PHE A 621 28.08 -18.16 -17.55
CA PHE A 621 28.78 -19.39 -17.17
C PHE A 621 28.05 -20.66 -17.60
N ALA A 622 27.09 -21.17 -16.82
CA ALA A 622 26.36 -22.39 -17.12
C ALA A 622 24.97 -22.09 -17.72
N GLY A 623 24.55 -22.83 -18.73
CA GLY A 623 23.15 -22.83 -19.18
C GLY A 623 22.28 -23.53 -18.14
N VAL A 624 22.59 -24.79 -17.87
CA VAL A 624 21.95 -25.60 -16.82
C VAL A 624 22.97 -26.16 -15.84
N GLN A 625 22.60 -26.21 -14.55
CA GLN A 625 23.47 -26.69 -13.48
C GLN A 625 22.73 -27.66 -12.55
N LEU A 626 23.36 -28.80 -12.28
CA LEU A 626 22.91 -29.77 -11.28
C LEU A 626 24.03 -30.04 -10.28
N ALA A 627 23.72 -30.02 -8.99
CA ALA A 627 24.70 -30.33 -7.95
C ALA A 627 24.05 -30.93 -6.69
N LEU A 628 24.86 -31.63 -5.89
CA LEU A 628 24.47 -32.10 -4.55
C LEU A 628 23.15 -32.89 -4.53
N GLY A 629 22.92 -33.74 -5.54
CA GLY A 629 21.72 -34.57 -5.63
C GLY A 629 20.51 -33.86 -6.24
N GLY A 630 20.66 -32.65 -6.77
CA GLY A 630 19.61 -32.00 -7.55
C GLY A 630 19.26 -32.79 -8.81
N GLU A 631 18.00 -32.71 -9.22
CA GLU A 631 17.42 -33.38 -10.38
C GLU A 631 16.84 -32.37 -11.37
N MET A 632 16.91 -32.71 -12.66
CA MET A 632 16.34 -31.88 -13.72
C MET A 632 15.74 -32.77 -14.81
N ASP A 633 14.57 -32.38 -15.32
CA ASP A 633 13.91 -32.97 -16.48
C ASP A 633 13.69 -31.89 -17.53
N LEU A 634 14.37 -31.99 -18.66
CA LEU A 634 14.28 -31.02 -19.75
C LEU A 634 13.72 -31.70 -21.00
N TYR A 635 12.73 -31.07 -21.62
CA TYR A 635 12.08 -31.57 -22.82
C TYR A 635 11.82 -30.42 -23.81
N GLN A 636 12.13 -30.65 -25.10
CA GLN A 636 11.91 -29.67 -26.18
C GLN A 636 12.51 -28.29 -25.87
N GLY A 637 13.81 -28.13 -25.98
CA GLY A 637 14.43 -26.85 -25.63
C GLY A 637 15.78 -26.60 -26.26
N GLU A 638 16.32 -25.42 -25.98
CA GLU A 638 17.58 -24.95 -26.53
C GLU A 638 18.44 -24.33 -25.43
N VAL A 639 19.72 -24.72 -25.37
CA VAL A 639 20.73 -24.15 -24.48
C VAL A 639 21.94 -23.72 -25.31
N ARG A 640 22.16 -22.41 -25.42
CA ARG A 640 23.23 -21.87 -26.27
C ARG A 640 23.91 -20.60 -25.78
N GLY A 641 25.14 -20.36 -26.22
CA GLY A 641 25.87 -19.14 -25.89
C GLY A 641 26.35 -19.08 -24.43
N HIS A 642 26.76 -20.22 -23.86
CA HIS A 642 27.33 -20.34 -22.51
C HIS A 642 28.76 -20.87 -22.56
N LEU A 643 29.52 -20.67 -21.48
CA LEU A 643 30.81 -21.36 -21.30
C LEU A 643 30.57 -22.86 -21.16
N ILE A 644 29.59 -23.24 -20.35
CA ILE A 644 29.15 -24.63 -20.16
C ILE A 644 27.65 -24.71 -20.47
N GLY A 645 27.25 -25.53 -21.45
CA GLY A 645 25.85 -25.80 -21.75
C GLY A 645 25.16 -26.47 -20.57
N ALA A 646 25.65 -27.64 -20.16
CA ALA A 646 25.20 -28.37 -18.98
C ALA A 646 26.35 -28.74 -18.04
N ALA A 647 26.28 -28.28 -16.79
CA ALA A 647 27.21 -28.61 -15.71
C ALA A 647 26.57 -29.63 -14.75
N VAL A 648 26.98 -30.90 -14.83
CA VAL A 648 26.41 -32.01 -14.07
C VAL A 648 27.39 -32.45 -12.98
N GLY A 649 27.21 -31.89 -11.78
CA GLY A 649 27.99 -32.22 -10.58
C GLY A 649 27.36 -33.31 -9.69
N THR A 650 26.20 -33.86 -10.08
CA THR A 650 25.53 -34.95 -9.36
C THR A 650 25.96 -36.30 -9.94
N GLY A 651 26.71 -37.09 -9.17
CA GLY A 651 27.17 -38.41 -9.58
C GLY A 651 26.01 -39.37 -9.91
N GLY A 652 26.15 -40.14 -10.98
CA GLY A 652 25.15 -41.11 -11.42
C GLY A 652 23.87 -40.52 -12.05
N PHE A 653 23.85 -39.21 -12.34
CA PHE A 653 22.73 -38.58 -13.03
C PHE A 653 22.55 -39.12 -14.46
N ASP A 654 21.31 -39.44 -14.83
CA ASP A 654 20.98 -39.88 -16.19
C ASP A 654 20.86 -38.68 -17.13
N VAL A 655 21.92 -38.46 -17.92
CA VAL A 655 22.01 -37.37 -18.90
C VAL A 655 20.88 -37.42 -19.95
N ALA A 656 20.23 -38.57 -20.17
CA ALA A 656 19.08 -38.66 -21.06
C ALA A 656 17.93 -37.74 -20.62
N ARG A 657 17.76 -37.49 -19.30
CA ARG A 657 16.73 -36.63 -18.73
C ARG A 657 16.86 -35.16 -19.10
N ILE A 658 18.06 -34.73 -19.52
CA ILE A 658 18.33 -33.36 -19.98
C ILE A 658 18.60 -33.27 -21.48
N SER A 659 18.49 -34.40 -22.21
CA SER A 659 18.86 -34.49 -23.62
C SER A 659 17.67 -34.80 -24.54
N ASP A 660 16.46 -34.96 -24.00
CA ASP A 660 15.28 -35.36 -24.76
C ASP A 660 14.71 -34.19 -25.58
N GLU A 661 14.94 -34.20 -26.89
CA GLU A 661 14.63 -33.08 -27.79
C GLU A 661 15.23 -31.74 -27.32
N VAL A 662 16.40 -31.78 -26.65
CA VAL A 662 17.12 -30.59 -26.19
C VAL A 662 18.38 -30.37 -27.04
N ALA A 663 18.50 -29.18 -27.63
CA ALA A 663 19.66 -28.79 -28.42
C ALA A 663 20.68 -28.00 -27.59
N TYR A 664 21.89 -28.55 -27.47
CA TYR A 664 23.05 -27.84 -26.91
C TYR A 664 24.00 -27.46 -28.05
N HIS A 665 24.12 -26.16 -28.34
CA HIS A 665 24.98 -25.65 -29.41
C HIS A 665 25.48 -24.24 -29.09
N ASP A 666 26.49 -23.77 -29.83
CA ASP A 666 27.14 -22.46 -29.60
C ASP A 666 27.58 -22.22 -28.14
N ASN A 667 27.87 -23.29 -27.39
CA ASN A 667 28.51 -23.23 -26.08
C ASN A 667 30.00 -23.59 -26.25
N GLU A 668 30.88 -23.10 -25.37
CA GLU A 668 32.29 -23.50 -25.42
C GLU A 668 32.43 -24.99 -25.09
N THR A 669 31.71 -25.46 -24.06
CA THR A 669 31.57 -26.87 -23.70
C THR A 669 30.10 -27.21 -23.56
N ASN A 670 29.56 -28.12 -24.38
CA ASN A 670 28.13 -28.48 -24.30
C ASN A 670 27.77 -29.25 -23.02
N LEU A 671 28.64 -30.14 -22.54
CA LEU A 671 28.41 -30.95 -21.35
C LEU A 671 29.72 -31.09 -20.57
N ASP A 672 29.68 -30.71 -19.29
CA ASP A 672 30.71 -30.99 -18.30
C ASP A 672 30.11 -31.85 -17.18
N ALA A 673 30.67 -33.02 -16.95
CA ALA A 673 30.18 -33.98 -15.98
C ALA A 673 31.35 -34.61 -15.20
N THR A 674 31.24 -34.62 -13.87
CA THR A 674 32.31 -35.11 -12.98
C THR A 674 32.55 -36.62 -13.05
N GLU A 675 31.63 -37.39 -13.60
CA GLU A 675 31.76 -38.83 -13.86
C GLU A 675 31.04 -39.23 -15.16
N LEU A 676 31.70 -39.15 -16.31
CA LEU A 676 31.23 -39.89 -17.49
C LEU A 676 31.56 -41.38 -17.28
N PRO A 677 30.63 -42.33 -17.52
CA PRO A 677 30.99 -43.72 -17.65
C PRO A 677 31.99 -43.84 -18.80
N VAL A 678 33.24 -44.21 -18.48
CA VAL A 678 34.21 -44.58 -19.51
C VAL A 678 33.60 -45.77 -20.27
N PRO A 679 33.36 -45.67 -21.60
CA PRO A 679 32.94 -46.84 -22.36
C PRO A 679 33.98 -47.93 -22.16
N GLY A 680 33.56 -49.07 -21.62
CA GLY A 680 34.43 -50.23 -21.46
C GLY A 680 35.08 -50.55 -22.81
N ALA A 681 36.41 -50.57 -22.85
CA ALA A 681 37.15 -50.97 -24.03
C ALA A 681 36.77 -52.41 -24.40
N GLY A 682 36.00 -52.58 -25.48
CA GLY A 682 35.71 -53.89 -26.06
C GLY A 682 34.46 -53.94 -26.93
N ASP A 683 34.51 -53.45 -28.17
CA ASP A 683 34.66 -54.34 -29.34
C ASP A 683 34.69 -53.54 -30.67
N PRO A 684 35.42 -54.02 -31.69
CA PRO A 684 35.76 -53.24 -32.88
C PRO A 684 34.67 -53.33 -33.97
N ILE A 685 34.27 -52.18 -34.53
CA ILE A 685 33.59 -52.13 -35.83
C ILE A 685 34.68 -52.09 -36.91
N MET A 686 35.16 -53.28 -37.30
CA MET A 686 35.80 -53.50 -38.60
C MET A 686 34.79 -54.19 -39.51
N GLY A 687 34.42 -53.52 -40.60
CA GLY A 687 33.47 -54.03 -41.58
C GLY A 687 33.50 -53.23 -42.89
N SER A 688 34.68 -52.98 -43.45
CA SER A 688 34.83 -52.70 -44.88
C SER A 688 34.80 -54.02 -45.66
N GLY A 689 33.95 -54.15 -46.68
CA GLY A 689 34.05 -55.28 -47.60
C GLY A 689 32.96 -55.36 -48.69
N SER A 690 33.38 -54.98 -49.90
CA SER A 690 32.83 -55.18 -51.26
C SER A 690 31.53 -54.50 -51.65
#